data_AF-A0A061D7V8-F1
#
_entry.id   AF-A0A061D7V8-F1
#
_cell.length_a   1.000
_cell.length_b   1.000
_cell.length_c   1.000
_cell.angle_alpha   90.00
_cell.angle_beta   90.00
_cell.angle_gamma   90.00
#
_symmetry.space_group_name_H-M   'P 1'
#
loop_
_entity.id
_entity.type
_entity.pdbx_description
1 polymer ?
#
loop_
_entity_poly.entity_id
_entity_poly.type
_entity_poly.pdbx_seq_one_letter_code
_entity_poly.pdbx_strand_id
1 'polypeptide(L)'
;MAYVQQIGWYNLSVPPSLQLVTYRNTYLFNVGENSQREDWLHLPDRRELFDSRRTDGDSSGSRTDVYRDPANIWTASDQGACGSHQGAILHKVGWLLELRHDPDSATLEVYAHEITETTFVELAREDGVAVYGASYRGDTDYGTFHVVDSVVNLNVAYVIAFDNESGPFLPHEARRLGVTKGSDFGLLKKGQAVQVADGSWVHPQQVIGSPLRGRKSLIMHSNGPASLDNVDKARDLVGRLDYVFWMNTTDSEDLVAGKAPPLDETRKHVALTKAHYLNSVHATFAPQLFPTPPNPQDKFFGFAVDEEGQENQPKQSTFLRPLTKIVMYPAHKATVVEDFACCGYSQELFDKDDVPMMDSLDDNLLSDPSITFLGTGCAAPGPIRNVSGILLRLSKACAVILDAGVGTLQQIYLCSSTMGEFVETISAIRAIVVSHSHGDHYVGVCSLLAYRYKYGKMCKVNDRPTVFAPARILQWMEFYKNNVSPIDYDGIETVIGGKHTVPVCNSGMQFNFFAVDHISDSVGVRLTHEAIGSVVYSGDTRPCDSLIEAAMDCDVLIQEASFNDSDQAQATNRYHTTFSEAIDIGERCRARATILTHFSQRYKSIELGVEPRNDLIVAYDLMRIPIKAISTVAEPMLIATEELNLVLNQISD
;
A
#
# COMPACT_ATOMS: atom_id res chain seq x y z
N MET A 1 -9.89 -2.52 -26.37
CA MET A 1 -9.15 -1.40 -25.76
C MET A 1 -8.85 -1.82 -24.33
N ALA A 2 -7.64 -1.58 -23.86
CA ALA A 2 -7.26 -1.80 -22.47
C ALA A 2 -6.41 -0.62 -22.01
N TYR A 3 -6.29 -0.38 -20.70
CA TYR A 3 -5.34 0.61 -20.21
C TYR A 3 -4.46 0.02 -19.12
N VAL A 4 -3.19 0.43 -19.12
CA VAL A 4 -2.27 0.19 -18.01
C VAL A 4 -2.22 1.45 -17.17
N GLN A 5 -2.34 1.32 -15.85
CA GLN A 5 -2.22 2.42 -14.92
C GLN A 5 -1.20 2.08 -13.85
N GLN A 6 -0.35 3.05 -13.51
CA GLN A 6 0.53 2.93 -12.36
C GLN A 6 -0.26 3.19 -11.07
N ILE A 7 -0.25 2.23 -10.15
CA ILE A 7 -0.91 2.36 -8.83
C ILE A 7 0.10 2.38 -7.67
N GLY A 8 1.35 2.01 -7.93
CA GLY A 8 2.44 2.14 -6.97
C GLY A 8 3.70 2.73 -7.61
N TRP A 9 4.44 3.55 -6.88
CA TRP A 9 5.49 4.39 -7.47
C TRP A 9 6.69 4.67 -6.56
N TYR A 10 6.66 4.24 -5.31
CA TYR A 10 7.72 4.56 -4.37
C TYR A 10 7.95 3.47 -3.34
N ASN A 11 9.16 2.92 -3.38
CA ASN A 11 9.64 1.76 -2.64
C ASN A 11 9.45 1.75 -1.11
N LEU A 12 9.27 2.91 -0.46
CA LEU A 12 9.00 2.99 0.98
C LEU A 12 7.53 3.18 1.33
N SER A 13 6.68 3.34 0.30
CA SER A 13 5.25 3.62 0.44
C SER A 13 4.42 2.52 -0.18
N VAL A 14 4.28 2.55 -1.50
CA VAL A 14 3.66 1.51 -2.32
C VAL A 14 4.67 1.13 -3.38
N PRO A 15 5.12 -0.14 -3.43
CA PRO A 15 6.11 -0.58 -4.40
C PRO A 15 5.62 -0.33 -5.83
N PRO A 16 6.52 -0.25 -6.83
CA PRO A 16 6.14 -0.03 -8.22
C PRO A 16 5.14 -1.06 -8.74
N SER A 17 3.85 -0.75 -8.69
CA SER A 17 2.76 -1.65 -9.05
C SER A 17 2.00 -1.10 -10.25
N LEU A 18 1.53 -2.01 -11.12
CA LEU A 18 0.73 -1.67 -12.29
C LEU A 18 -0.62 -2.37 -12.20
N GLN A 19 -1.64 -1.76 -12.80
CA GLN A 19 -2.87 -2.45 -13.13
C GLN A 19 -3.12 -2.39 -14.63
N LEU A 20 -3.53 -3.50 -15.23
CA LEU A 20 -4.12 -3.56 -16.56
C LEU A 20 -5.63 -3.72 -16.39
N VAL A 21 -6.39 -2.82 -17.00
CA VAL A 21 -7.85 -2.91 -17.02
C VAL A 21 -8.30 -3.19 -18.45
N THR A 22 -9.03 -4.28 -18.61
CA THR A 22 -9.73 -4.67 -19.84
C THR A 22 -11.21 -4.29 -19.72
N TYR A 23 -12.05 -4.72 -20.66
CA TYR A 23 -13.48 -4.40 -20.62
C TYR A 23 -14.21 -5.13 -19.46
N ARG A 24 -13.70 -6.27 -19.00
CA ARG A 24 -14.35 -7.12 -17.99
C ARG A 24 -13.50 -7.43 -16.77
N ASN A 25 -12.19 -7.30 -16.89
CA ASN A 25 -11.25 -7.76 -15.88
C ASN A 25 -10.19 -6.69 -15.58
N THR A 26 -9.70 -6.72 -14.34
CA THR A 26 -8.55 -5.95 -13.88
C THR A 26 -7.47 -6.93 -13.47
N TYR A 27 -6.24 -6.67 -13.87
CA TYR A 27 -5.05 -7.47 -13.62
C TYR A 27 -4.08 -6.59 -12.86
N LEU A 28 -3.78 -6.90 -11.61
CA LEU A 28 -2.74 -6.18 -10.85
C LEU A 28 -1.39 -6.85 -11.07
N PHE A 29 -0.27 -6.10 -11.08
CA PHE A 29 1.09 -6.60 -11.22
C PHE A 29 1.98 -5.98 -10.13
N ASN A 30 2.86 -6.80 -9.53
CA ASN A 30 3.83 -6.41 -8.50
C ASN A 30 3.19 -5.72 -7.27
N VAL A 31 2.11 -6.30 -6.75
CA VAL A 31 1.35 -5.72 -5.63
C VAL A 31 2.11 -5.94 -4.32
N GLY A 32 2.33 -4.87 -3.56
CA GLY A 32 2.90 -4.97 -2.23
C GLY A 32 2.14 -4.20 -1.15
N GLU A 33 2.81 -3.93 -0.03
CA GLU A 33 2.23 -3.30 1.15
C GLU A 33 1.53 -2.01 0.76
N ASN A 34 0.32 -1.82 1.29
CA ASN A 34 -0.46 -0.60 1.14
C ASN A 34 -0.92 -0.27 -0.31
N SER A 35 -0.67 -1.15 -1.30
CA SER A 35 -1.20 -1.00 -2.66
C SER A 35 -2.73 -0.95 -2.71
N GLN A 36 -3.40 -1.67 -1.81
CA GLN A 36 -4.85 -1.64 -1.61
C GLN A 36 -5.36 -0.24 -1.27
N ARG A 37 -4.59 0.53 -0.49
CA ARG A 37 -5.00 1.87 -0.01
C ARG A 37 -4.98 2.88 -1.15
N GLU A 38 -3.99 2.77 -2.02
CA GLU A 38 -3.93 3.57 -3.25
C GLU A 38 -4.98 3.12 -4.26
N ASP A 39 -5.32 1.84 -4.30
CA ASP A 39 -6.39 1.33 -5.16
C ASP A 39 -7.79 1.84 -4.74
N TRP A 40 -8.08 1.91 -3.43
CA TRP A 40 -9.33 2.50 -2.89
C TRP A 40 -9.60 3.92 -3.39
N LEU A 41 -8.56 4.68 -3.72
CA LEU A 41 -8.69 6.06 -4.17
C LEU A 41 -9.18 6.14 -5.63
N HIS A 42 -9.14 5.05 -6.42
CA HIS A 42 -9.09 5.18 -7.87
C HIS A 42 -9.92 4.22 -8.75
N LEU A 43 -10.67 3.21 -8.24
CA LEU A 43 -11.54 2.39 -9.12
C LEU A 43 -12.85 1.81 -8.51
N PRO A 44 -13.89 1.59 -9.35
CA PRO A 44 -15.05 0.72 -9.08
C PRO A 44 -14.86 -0.72 -9.64
N ASP A 45 -15.13 -1.74 -8.81
CA ASP A 45 -15.26 -3.21 -9.03
C ASP A 45 -14.05 -4.04 -9.55
N ARG A 46 -13.78 -5.20 -8.90
CA ARG A 46 -12.61 -6.10 -9.13
C ARG A 46 -12.98 -7.52 -9.56
N ARG A 47 -12.09 -8.21 -10.33
CA ARG A 47 -12.17 -9.67 -10.64
C ARG A 47 -10.86 -10.50 -10.66
N GLU A 48 -9.63 -10.01 -10.93
CA GLU A 48 -8.40 -10.89 -11.00
C GLU A 48 -7.07 -10.22 -10.50
N LEU A 49 -6.01 -10.99 -10.12
CA LEU A 49 -4.71 -10.52 -9.55
C LEU A 49 -3.47 -11.28 -10.12
N PHE A 50 -2.35 -10.59 -10.45
CA PHE A 50 -1.13 -11.20 -11.03
C PHE A 50 0.14 -10.77 -10.23
N ASP A 51 1.05 -11.68 -9.85
CA ASP A 51 2.21 -11.37 -8.95
C ASP A 51 3.59 -11.78 -9.52
N SER A 52 4.57 -10.86 -9.49
CA SER A 52 5.72 -10.81 -10.39
C SER A 52 7.13 -11.13 -9.84
N ARG A 53 7.35 -11.50 -8.57
CA ARG A 53 8.75 -11.68 -8.06
C ARG A 53 9.05 -12.78 -7.02
N ARG A 54 10.29 -13.33 -7.08
CA ARG A 54 10.87 -14.30 -6.13
C ARG A 54 11.36 -13.62 -4.87
N THR A 55 11.13 -14.27 -3.74
CA THR A 55 12.03 -14.22 -2.60
C THR A 55 12.76 -15.51 -2.57
N ASP A 56 14.09 -15.44 -2.59
CA ASP A 56 14.88 -16.29 -1.73
C ASP A 56 15.90 -15.42 -1.02
N GLY A 57 16.28 -15.85 0.17
CA GLY A 57 17.20 -15.14 1.04
C GLY A 57 18.60 -15.03 0.43
N ASP A 58 18.94 -13.86 -0.12
CA ASP A 58 20.33 -13.41 -0.16
C ASP A 58 20.54 -11.91 0.12
N SER A 59 21.53 -11.63 0.94
CA SER A 59 21.69 -10.51 1.87
C SER A 59 22.08 -9.14 1.29
N SER A 60 21.78 -8.82 0.03
CA SER A 60 22.27 -7.57 -0.59
C SER A 60 21.21 -6.76 -1.36
N GLY A 61 21.22 -5.45 -1.13
CA GLY A 61 20.83 -4.45 -2.13
C GLY A 61 19.39 -3.94 -2.10
N SER A 62 18.57 -4.34 -3.07
CA SER A 62 17.24 -3.75 -3.32
C SER A 62 16.12 -4.74 -2.97
N ARG A 63 15.43 -4.52 -1.85
CA ARG A 63 14.45 -5.46 -1.28
C ARG A 63 13.14 -4.79 -0.88
N THR A 64 12.60 -3.99 -1.79
CA THR A 64 11.42 -3.14 -1.54
C THR A 64 10.15 -3.65 -2.22
N ASP A 65 10.27 -4.64 -3.11
CA ASP A 65 9.14 -5.19 -3.91
C ASP A 65 8.68 -6.55 -3.38
N VAL A 66 8.90 -6.79 -2.11
CA VAL A 66 8.56 -8.05 -1.45
C VAL A 66 7.72 -7.72 -0.24
N TYR A 67 6.46 -7.42 -0.50
CA TYR A 67 5.46 -7.27 0.54
C TYR A 67 4.26 -8.10 0.14
N ARG A 68 4.44 -9.41 0.22
CA ARG A 68 3.46 -10.41 -0.19
C ARG A 68 2.27 -10.33 0.75
N ASP A 69 1.18 -9.77 0.26
CA ASP A 69 0.18 -9.16 1.11
C ASP A 69 -1.04 -10.07 1.37
N PRO A 70 -1.12 -10.73 2.55
CA PRO A 70 -2.39 -11.31 3.00
C PRO A 70 -3.49 -10.25 3.14
N ALA A 71 -3.16 -8.96 3.31
CA ALA A 71 -4.15 -7.89 3.45
C ALA A 71 -4.84 -7.51 2.12
N ASN A 72 -4.22 -7.71 0.95
CA ASN A 72 -4.91 -7.54 -0.35
C ASN A 72 -5.93 -8.65 -0.61
N ILE A 73 -5.58 -9.90 -0.25
CA ILE A 73 -6.51 -11.04 -0.30
C ILE A 73 -7.65 -10.84 0.71
N TRP A 74 -7.34 -10.36 1.92
CA TRP A 74 -8.34 -10.05 2.94
C TRP A 74 -9.25 -8.87 2.56
N THR A 75 -8.71 -7.79 1.98
CA THR A 75 -9.52 -6.65 1.52
C THR A 75 -10.45 -7.06 0.37
N ALA A 76 -9.99 -7.92 -0.53
CA ALA A 76 -10.82 -8.50 -1.59
C ALA A 76 -11.93 -9.42 -1.04
N SER A 77 -11.70 -10.14 0.06
CA SER A 77 -12.76 -10.88 0.75
C SER A 77 -13.74 -9.97 1.51
N ASP A 78 -13.28 -8.88 2.15
CA ASP A 78 -14.15 -7.99 2.93
C ASP A 78 -15.07 -7.10 2.09
N GLN A 79 -14.72 -6.80 0.83
CA GLN A 79 -15.58 -6.04 -0.09
C GLN A 79 -16.77 -6.85 -0.65
N GLY A 80 -16.92 -8.14 -0.31
CA GLY A 80 -18.06 -8.95 -0.78
C GLY A 80 -18.10 -10.46 -0.52
N ALA A 81 -17.33 -11.04 0.41
CA ALA A 81 -17.34 -12.49 0.67
C ALA A 81 -16.85 -12.86 2.10
N CYS A 82 -17.82 -13.17 2.97
CA CYS A 82 -17.77 -13.75 4.31
C CYS A 82 -16.47 -14.43 4.81
N GLY A 83 -16.00 -13.97 5.98
CA GLY A 83 -15.99 -14.73 7.23
C GLY A 83 -15.01 -15.90 7.37
N SER A 84 -13.91 -15.63 8.07
CA SER A 84 -12.95 -16.56 8.67
C SER A 84 -12.29 -17.55 7.70
N HIS A 85 -10.98 -17.69 7.79
CA HIS A 85 -10.14 -18.87 7.53
C HIS A 85 -8.78 -18.41 6.99
N GLN A 86 -7.75 -19.11 7.47
CA GLN A 86 -6.32 -18.85 7.26
C GLN A 86 -6.01 -18.50 5.80
N GLY A 87 -5.45 -17.30 5.57
CA GLY A 87 -4.91 -16.94 4.27
C GLY A 87 -3.85 -17.96 3.86
N ALA A 88 -4.08 -18.65 2.75
CA ALA A 88 -3.10 -19.55 2.17
C ALA A 88 -1.91 -18.70 1.69
N ILE A 89 -0.78 -18.84 2.37
CA ILE A 89 0.45 -18.14 2.00
C ILE A 89 1.14 -19.02 0.97
N LEU A 90 1.32 -18.48 -0.24
CA LEU A 90 1.93 -19.22 -1.32
C LEU A 90 3.44 -19.16 -1.19
N HIS A 91 4.00 -20.32 -0.89
CA HIS A 91 5.37 -20.53 -0.42
C HIS A 91 6.45 -20.47 -1.52
N LYS A 92 6.08 -20.20 -2.78
CA LYS A 92 6.98 -20.28 -3.94
C LYS A 92 6.69 -19.13 -4.90
N VAL A 93 7.40 -19.08 -6.03
CA VAL A 93 7.47 -17.90 -6.90
C VAL A 93 6.88 -18.22 -8.24
N GLY A 94 6.29 -17.19 -8.86
CA GLY A 94 5.68 -17.28 -10.17
C GLY A 94 4.19 -17.49 -10.06
N TRP A 95 3.53 -17.11 -8.97
CA TRP A 95 2.13 -17.46 -8.80
C TRP A 95 1.23 -16.42 -9.47
N LEU A 96 0.41 -16.88 -10.40
CA LEU A 96 -0.82 -16.19 -10.75
C LEU A 96 -1.84 -16.44 -9.63
N LEU A 97 -2.45 -15.39 -9.10
CA LEU A 97 -3.53 -15.49 -8.10
C LEU A 97 -4.87 -15.19 -8.76
N GLU A 98 -5.56 -16.23 -9.18
CA GLU A 98 -6.92 -16.08 -9.70
C GLU A 98 -7.90 -16.07 -8.53
N LEU A 99 -8.62 -14.96 -8.36
CA LEU A 99 -9.68 -14.81 -7.37
C LEU A 99 -11.03 -15.08 -8.03
N ARG A 100 -11.75 -16.09 -7.57
CA ARG A 100 -13.12 -16.35 -8.03
C ARG A 100 -14.09 -16.15 -6.90
N HIS A 101 -15.07 -15.29 -7.13
CA HIS A 101 -16.23 -15.18 -6.27
C HIS A 101 -17.23 -16.27 -6.66
N ASP A 102 -17.56 -17.16 -5.73
CA ASP A 102 -18.70 -18.04 -5.90
C ASP A 102 -19.98 -17.22 -5.67
N PRO A 103 -20.87 -17.06 -6.66
CA PRO A 103 -22.11 -16.30 -6.47
C PRO A 103 -23.11 -16.98 -5.52
N ASP A 104 -22.96 -18.28 -5.25
CA ASP A 104 -23.88 -19.08 -4.43
C ASP A 104 -23.37 -19.30 -2.99
N SER A 105 -22.08 -19.06 -2.73
CA SER A 105 -21.49 -19.05 -1.37
C SER A 105 -20.73 -17.75 -1.13
N ALA A 106 -20.83 -17.19 0.07
CA ALA A 106 -20.08 -15.98 0.42
C ALA A 106 -18.56 -16.24 0.59
N THR A 107 -17.98 -17.19 -0.14
CA THR A 107 -16.57 -17.60 -0.04
C THR A 107 -15.78 -17.14 -1.25
N LEU A 108 -14.60 -16.59 -1.00
CA LEU A 108 -13.62 -16.26 -2.04
C LEU A 108 -12.73 -17.48 -2.29
N GLU A 109 -12.72 -18.00 -3.52
CA GLU A 109 -11.76 -19.03 -3.91
C GLU A 109 -10.49 -18.38 -4.43
N VAL A 110 -9.35 -18.74 -3.84
CA VAL A 110 -8.02 -18.28 -4.26
C VAL A 110 -7.31 -19.43 -4.97
N TYR A 111 -7.15 -19.32 -6.28
CA TYR A 111 -6.36 -20.25 -7.07
C TYR A 111 -4.97 -19.70 -7.27
N ALA A 112 -3.99 -20.56 -7.06
CA ALA A 112 -2.60 -20.24 -7.26
C ALA A 112 -2.07 -21.07 -8.43
N HIS A 113 -1.48 -20.44 -9.44
CA HIS A 113 -0.78 -21.13 -10.52
C HIS A 113 0.71 -20.80 -10.57
N GLU A 114 1.59 -21.77 -10.32
CA GLU A 114 3.05 -21.58 -10.37
C GLU A 114 3.53 -21.43 -11.82
N ILE A 115 4.27 -20.36 -12.10
CA ILE A 115 4.98 -20.06 -13.34
C ILE A 115 6.43 -20.46 -13.11
N THR A 116 6.74 -21.69 -13.48
CA THR A 116 8.11 -22.25 -13.40
C THR A 116 8.80 -22.26 -14.75
N GLU A 117 8.04 -22.02 -15.80
CA GLU A 117 8.46 -22.09 -17.18
C GLU A 117 9.38 -20.91 -17.49
N THR A 118 10.48 -21.19 -18.18
CA THR A 118 11.34 -20.16 -18.76
C THR A 118 10.83 -19.65 -20.11
N THR A 119 9.73 -20.23 -20.59
CA THR A 119 9.01 -19.85 -21.80
C THR A 119 7.68 -19.22 -21.42
N PHE A 120 7.27 -18.20 -22.17
CA PHE A 120 5.99 -17.53 -21.96
C PHE A 120 4.81 -18.50 -22.13
N VAL A 121 4.05 -18.70 -21.05
CA VAL A 121 2.78 -19.44 -21.04
C VAL A 121 1.62 -18.47 -20.99
N GLU A 122 0.53 -18.77 -21.70
CA GLU A 122 -0.69 -17.96 -21.65
C GLU A 122 -1.34 -18.15 -20.28
N LEU A 123 -1.42 -17.06 -19.51
CA LEU A 123 -2.02 -17.03 -18.19
C LEU A 123 -3.50 -16.70 -18.25
N ALA A 124 -3.87 -15.77 -19.13
CA ALA A 124 -5.22 -15.32 -19.32
C ALA A 124 -5.43 -14.79 -20.74
N ARG A 125 -6.66 -14.89 -21.24
CA ARG A 125 -7.07 -14.28 -22.50
C ARG A 125 -8.53 -13.86 -22.43
N GLU A 126 -8.78 -12.59 -22.71
CA GLU A 126 -10.14 -12.05 -22.78
C GLU A 126 -10.21 -10.82 -23.68
N ASP A 127 -11.32 -10.63 -24.38
CA ASP A 127 -11.63 -9.42 -25.16
C ASP A 127 -10.52 -8.99 -26.15
N GLY A 128 -9.85 -9.98 -26.75
CA GLY A 128 -8.76 -9.76 -27.69
C GLY A 128 -7.44 -9.30 -27.04
N VAL A 129 -7.30 -9.51 -25.72
CA VAL A 129 -6.07 -9.28 -24.94
C VAL A 129 -5.65 -10.60 -24.30
N ALA A 130 -4.40 -10.99 -24.50
CA ALA A 130 -3.79 -12.12 -23.83
C ALA A 130 -2.65 -11.66 -22.91
N VAL A 131 -2.57 -12.26 -21.72
CA VAL A 131 -1.49 -12.07 -20.75
C VAL A 131 -0.68 -13.35 -20.70
N TYR A 132 0.62 -13.23 -20.96
CA TYR A 132 1.58 -14.32 -20.86
C TYR A 132 2.53 -14.06 -19.69
N GLY A 133 2.99 -15.12 -19.02
CA GLY A 133 4.00 -15.05 -17.97
C GLY A 133 5.16 -15.98 -18.23
N ALA A 134 6.37 -15.56 -17.86
CA ALA A 134 7.56 -16.39 -17.88
C ALA A 134 8.48 -16.06 -16.71
N SER A 135 9.13 -17.09 -16.17
CA SER A 135 10.21 -16.92 -15.20
C SER A 135 11.56 -16.71 -15.91
N TYR A 136 12.42 -15.85 -15.37
CA TYR A 136 13.78 -15.63 -15.87
C TYR A 136 14.77 -15.52 -14.72
N ARG A 137 16.03 -15.93 -14.93
CA ARG A 137 17.07 -15.74 -13.90
C ARG A 137 17.48 -14.27 -13.83
N GLY A 138 17.47 -13.70 -12.63
CA GLY A 138 18.15 -12.44 -12.37
C GLY A 138 19.64 -12.68 -12.14
N ASP A 139 20.50 -11.96 -12.85
CA ASP A 139 21.91 -11.90 -12.51
C ASP A 139 22.08 -10.94 -11.33
N THR A 140 22.51 -11.48 -10.19
CA THR A 140 23.09 -10.67 -9.12
C THR A 140 24.41 -11.33 -8.74
N ASP A 141 25.45 -11.01 -9.50
CA ASP A 141 26.83 -11.30 -9.13
C ASP A 141 27.31 -10.15 -8.22
N TYR A 142 26.90 -10.19 -6.94
CA TYR A 142 27.45 -9.29 -5.92
C TYR A 142 28.63 -10.01 -5.27
N GLY A 143 29.84 -9.52 -5.55
CA GLY A 143 31.11 -10.18 -5.26
C GLY A 143 31.20 -10.91 -3.91
N THR A 144 31.67 -12.16 -4.00
CA THR A 144 32.35 -12.93 -2.93
C THR A 144 31.81 -12.78 -1.51
N PHE A 145 30.65 -13.39 -1.24
CA PHE A 145 30.35 -13.95 0.08
C PHE A 145 29.87 -15.39 -0.10
N HIS A 146 30.36 -16.30 0.74
CA HIS A 146 30.12 -17.73 0.64
C HIS A 146 28.63 -18.06 0.83
N VAL A 147 27.96 -18.43 -0.27
CA VAL A 147 26.57 -18.88 -0.31
C VAL A 147 26.48 -20.33 0.15
N VAL A 148 25.59 -20.59 1.10
CA VAL A 148 25.15 -21.94 1.49
C VAL A 148 24.15 -22.43 0.44
N ASP A 149 24.46 -23.55 -0.21
CA ASP A 149 23.66 -24.39 -1.11
C ASP A 149 22.46 -23.77 -1.88
N SER A 150 22.65 -23.60 -3.19
CA SER A 150 21.63 -23.77 -4.27
C SER A 150 20.44 -22.80 -4.39
N VAL A 151 20.63 -21.51 -4.09
CA VAL A 151 19.59 -20.48 -4.32
C VAL A 151 19.63 -19.93 -5.77
N VAL A 152 18.50 -19.97 -6.50
CA VAL A 152 18.37 -19.44 -7.88
C VAL A 152 17.45 -18.20 -7.87
N ASN A 153 17.99 -17.00 -8.13
CA ASN A 153 17.20 -15.78 -8.26
C ASN A 153 16.32 -15.81 -9.54
N LEU A 154 15.01 -16.07 -9.40
CA LEU A 154 14.05 -15.98 -10.51
C LEU A 154 13.25 -14.67 -10.42
N ASN A 155 12.99 -14.03 -11.54
CA ASN A 155 12.03 -12.93 -11.68
C ASN A 155 10.92 -13.37 -12.64
N VAL A 156 9.76 -12.72 -12.62
CA VAL A 156 8.69 -12.98 -13.59
C VAL A 156 8.55 -11.78 -14.51
N ALA A 157 8.41 -12.05 -15.80
CA ALA A 157 8.03 -11.06 -16.80
C ALA A 157 6.65 -11.40 -17.35
N TYR A 158 5.90 -10.37 -17.74
CA TYR A 158 4.58 -10.51 -18.36
C TYR A 158 4.58 -9.90 -19.75
N VAL A 159 3.90 -10.55 -20.69
CA VAL A 159 3.60 -9.95 -21.98
C VAL A 159 2.11 -9.76 -22.11
N ILE A 160 1.69 -8.52 -22.34
CA ILE A 160 0.32 -8.17 -22.75
C ILE A 160 0.32 -8.13 -24.27
N ALA A 161 -0.47 -8.98 -24.92
CA ALA A 161 -0.57 -9.05 -26.36
C ALA A 161 -2.02 -8.84 -26.81
N PHE A 162 -2.23 -7.88 -27.72
CA PHE A 162 -3.51 -7.77 -28.41
C PHE A 162 -3.59 -8.76 -29.57
N ASP A 163 -4.80 -9.24 -29.84
CA ASP A 163 -5.09 -9.98 -31.05
C ASP A 163 -4.94 -9.09 -32.29
N ASN A 164 -4.66 -9.72 -33.43
CA ASN A 164 -4.61 -9.02 -34.70
C ASN A 164 -6.01 -8.51 -35.08
N GLU A 165 -6.07 -7.27 -35.56
CA GLU A 165 -7.31 -6.71 -36.09
C GLU A 165 -7.43 -6.99 -37.59
N SER A 166 -8.67 -7.02 -38.07
CA SER A 166 -8.93 -7.01 -39.52
C SER A 166 -8.28 -5.78 -40.16
N GLY A 167 -7.76 -5.94 -41.37
CA GLY A 167 -7.14 -4.85 -42.09
C GLY A 167 -8.09 -3.69 -42.36
N PRO A 168 -7.56 -2.52 -42.75
CA PRO A 168 -8.40 -1.39 -43.12
C PRO A 168 -9.30 -1.78 -44.30
N PHE A 169 -10.57 -1.40 -44.23
CA PHE A 169 -11.47 -1.51 -45.38
C PHE A 169 -10.95 -0.61 -46.50
N LEU A 170 -10.83 -1.14 -47.71
CA LEU A 170 -10.29 -0.49 -48.90
C LEU A 170 -11.44 0.06 -49.76
N PRO A 171 -11.88 1.32 -49.54
CA PRO A 171 -13.12 1.81 -50.14
C PRO A 171 -12.99 1.99 -51.66
N HIS A 172 -11.77 2.22 -52.14
CA HIS A 172 -11.47 2.33 -53.56
C HIS A 172 -11.63 0.99 -54.27
N GLU A 173 -11.12 -0.10 -53.68
CA GLU A 173 -11.26 -1.45 -54.21
C GLU A 173 -12.70 -1.95 -54.17
N ALA A 174 -13.42 -1.68 -53.08
CA ALA A 174 -14.84 -2.00 -52.98
C ALA A 174 -15.66 -1.31 -54.08
N ARG A 175 -15.42 -0.02 -54.34
CA ARG A 175 -16.08 0.70 -55.45
C ARG A 175 -15.68 0.16 -56.82
N ARG A 176 -14.40 -0.22 -57.01
CA ARG A 176 -13.92 -0.83 -58.25
C ARG A 176 -14.63 -2.16 -58.55
N LEU A 177 -14.96 -2.92 -57.51
CA LEU A 177 -15.70 -4.18 -57.59
C LEU A 177 -17.23 -3.98 -57.62
N GLY A 178 -17.72 -2.75 -57.79
CA GLY A 178 -19.15 -2.46 -57.95
C GLY A 178 -19.95 -2.39 -56.64
N VAL A 179 -19.29 -2.36 -55.48
CA VAL A 179 -19.97 -2.26 -54.18
C VAL A 179 -20.50 -0.84 -53.95
N THR A 180 -21.78 -0.74 -53.61
CA THR A 180 -22.43 0.54 -53.31
C THR A 180 -22.01 1.03 -51.92
N LYS A 181 -21.62 2.31 -51.82
CA LYS A 181 -21.29 2.92 -50.52
C LYS A 181 -22.54 2.97 -49.64
N GLY A 182 -22.51 2.34 -48.47
CA GLY A 182 -23.66 2.28 -47.57
C GLY A 182 -23.63 1.06 -46.65
N SER A 183 -24.77 0.40 -46.47
CA SER A 183 -24.91 -0.84 -45.69
C SER A 183 -23.93 -1.93 -46.12
N ASP A 184 -23.65 -2.04 -47.42
CA ASP A 184 -22.81 -3.06 -48.02
C ASP A 184 -21.35 -2.99 -47.54
N PHE A 185 -20.83 -1.78 -47.31
CA PHE A 185 -19.50 -1.60 -46.71
C PHE A 185 -19.47 -2.13 -45.27
N GLY A 186 -20.58 -1.94 -44.53
CA GLY A 186 -20.73 -2.46 -43.18
C GLY A 186 -20.80 -3.99 -43.14
N LEU A 187 -21.51 -4.61 -44.08
CA LEU A 187 -21.60 -6.07 -44.22
C LEU A 187 -20.24 -6.69 -44.55
N LEU A 188 -19.52 -6.12 -45.52
CA LEU A 188 -18.17 -6.57 -45.88
C LEU A 188 -17.20 -6.44 -44.71
N LYS A 189 -17.27 -5.34 -43.94
CA LYS A 189 -16.44 -5.14 -42.74
C LYS A 189 -16.79 -6.13 -41.61
N LYS A 190 -18.03 -6.64 -41.57
CA LYS A 190 -18.47 -7.71 -40.65
C LYS A 190 -18.14 -9.12 -41.16
N GLY A 191 -17.39 -9.25 -42.25
CA GLY A 191 -17.00 -10.54 -42.81
C GLY A 191 -18.08 -11.19 -43.69
N GLN A 192 -19.11 -10.46 -44.09
CA GLN A 192 -20.18 -10.98 -44.95
C GLN A 192 -19.96 -10.57 -46.41
N ALA A 193 -20.06 -11.53 -47.33
CA ALA A 193 -20.02 -11.25 -48.76
C ALA A 193 -21.27 -10.46 -49.19
N VAL A 194 -21.12 -9.60 -50.18
CA VAL A 194 -22.21 -8.80 -50.74
C VAL A 194 -22.30 -9.05 -52.23
N GLN A 195 -23.52 -9.24 -52.72
CA GLN A 195 -23.78 -9.32 -54.14
C GLN A 195 -23.93 -7.92 -54.73
N VAL A 196 -23.20 -7.62 -55.80
CA VAL A 196 -23.25 -6.33 -56.49
C VAL A 196 -24.24 -6.38 -57.66
N ALA A 197 -24.54 -5.23 -58.27
CA ALA A 197 -25.64 -5.07 -59.23
C ALA A 197 -25.52 -5.95 -60.49
N ASP A 198 -24.32 -6.40 -60.85
CA ASP A 198 -24.08 -7.30 -61.99
C ASP A 198 -24.29 -8.80 -61.64
N GLY A 199 -24.69 -9.09 -60.40
CA GLY A 199 -24.93 -10.44 -59.89
C GLY A 199 -23.69 -11.16 -59.36
N SER A 200 -22.49 -10.58 -59.49
CA SER A 200 -21.27 -11.12 -58.90
C SER A 200 -21.21 -10.88 -57.39
N TRP A 201 -20.44 -11.71 -56.68
CA TRP A 201 -20.24 -11.60 -55.24
C TRP A 201 -18.88 -10.98 -54.94
N VAL A 202 -18.89 -9.97 -54.08
CA VAL A 202 -17.69 -9.38 -53.50
C VAL A 202 -17.51 -9.94 -52.10
N HIS A 203 -16.37 -10.57 -51.87
CA HIS A 203 -16.00 -11.17 -50.60
C HIS A 203 -15.13 -10.19 -49.79
N PRO A 204 -15.22 -10.21 -48.44
CA PRO A 204 -14.44 -9.34 -47.56
C PRO A 204 -12.93 -9.34 -47.87
N GLN A 205 -12.35 -10.49 -48.21
CA GLN A 205 -10.92 -10.64 -48.51
C GLN A 205 -10.46 -9.84 -49.74
N GLN A 206 -11.39 -9.43 -50.63
CA GLN A 206 -11.08 -8.62 -51.80
C GLN A 206 -11.04 -7.12 -51.51
N VAL A 207 -11.58 -6.70 -50.36
CA VAL A 207 -11.81 -5.29 -50.00
C VAL A 207 -11.33 -4.94 -48.59
N ILE A 208 -10.77 -5.89 -47.87
CA ILE A 208 -10.11 -5.70 -46.58
C ILE A 208 -8.61 -5.84 -46.82
N GLY A 209 -7.83 -4.85 -46.37
CA GLY A 209 -6.37 -4.90 -46.47
C GLY A 209 -5.75 -5.97 -45.58
N SER A 210 -4.42 -6.04 -45.58
CA SER A 210 -3.70 -6.96 -44.69
C SER A 210 -4.07 -6.72 -43.22
N PRO A 211 -4.21 -7.78 -42.39
CA PRO A 211 -4.48 -7.65 -40.97
C PRO A 211 -3.51 -6.70 -40.28
N LEU A 212 -4.03 -5.90 -39.35
CA LEU A 212 -3.20 -5.04 -38.52
C LEU A 212 -2.66 -5.87 -37.36
N ARG A 213 -1.34 -5.84 -37.16
CA ARG A 213 -0.71 -6.58 -36.07
C ARG A 213 -1.16 -6.02 -34.73
N GLY A 214 -1.62 -6.90 -33.85
CA GLY A 214 -1.83 -6.57 -32.45
C GLY A 214 -0.51 -6.16 -31.79
N ARG A 215 -0.55 -5.08 -31.01
CA ARG A 215 0.61 -4.60 -30.26
C ARG A 215 0.93 -5.50 -29.07
N LYS A 216 2.20 -5.55 -28.70
CA LYS A 216 2.69 -6.34 -27.56
C LYS A 216 3.49 -5.48 -26.59
N SER A 217 3.23 -5.64 -25.30
CA SER A 217 3.88 -4.89 -24.23
C SER A 217 4.51 -5.85 -23.24
N LEU A 218 5.77 -5.63 -22.87
CA LEU A 218 6.48 -6.38 -21.85
C LEU A 218 6.40 -5.65 -20.51
N ILE A 219 6.13 -6.33 -19.41
CA ILE A 219 6.25 -5.83 -18.05
C ILE A 219 7.32 -6.66 -17.36
N MET A 220 8.35 -6.02 -16.82
CA MET A 220 9.43 -6.72 -16.14
C MET A 220 10.17 -5.82 -15.16
N HIS A 221 10.90 -6.41 -14.23
CA HIS A 221 11.82 -5.67 -13.39
C HIS A 221 13.16 -5.42 -14.08
N SER A 222 13.75 -4.23 -13.91
CA SER A 222 15.15 -4.00 -14.29
C SER A 222 16.08 -4.17 -13.07
N ASN A 223 17.09 -5.01 -13.26
CA ASN A 223 18.13 -5.36 -12.30
C ASN A 223 19.51 -4.98 -12.86
N GLY A 224 19.64 -3.82 -13.54
CA GLY A 224 20.91 -3.37 -14.14
C GLY A 224 21.15 -3.88 -15.57
N PRO A 225 22.39 -3.86 -16.10
CA PRO A 225 22.72 -4.09 -17.51
C PRO A 225 22.24 -5.44 -18.07
N ALA A 226 22.20 -6.50 -17.24
CA ALA A 226 21.69 -7.83 -17.61
C ALA A 226 20.19 -7.85 -17.93
N SER A 227 19.46 -6.78 -17.66
CA SER A 227 18.04 -6.66 -18.00
C SER A 227 17.80 -6.48 -19.50
N LEU A 228 18.80 -5.97 -20.24
CA LEU A 228 18.73 -5.83 -21.70
C LEU A 228 18.74 -7.21 -22.38
N ASP A 229 19.58 -8.14 -21.92
CA ASP A 229 19.58 -9.54 -22.38
C ASP A 229 18.23 -10.23 -22.16
N ASN A 230 17.50 -9.85 -21.10
CA ASN A 230 16.17 -10.40 -20.83
C ASN A 230 15.09 -9.77 -21.73
N VAL A 231 15.25 -8.51 -22.15
CA VAL A 231 14.41 -7.90 -23.19
C VAL A 231 14.62 -8.61 -24.52
N ASP A 232 15.87 -8.90 -24.89
CA ASP A 232 16.17 -9.61 -26.13
C ASP A 232 15.62 -11.05 -26.12
N LYS A 233 15.74 -11.77 -24.99
CA LYS A 233 15.05 -13.07 -24.83
C LYS A 233 13.53 -12.97 -24.95
N ALA A 234 12.93 -11.91 -24.39
CA ALA A 234 11.50 -11.69 -24.54
C ALA A 234 11.13 -11.40 -26.01
N ARG A 235 11.94 -10.62 -26.74
CA ARG A 235 11.77 -10.36 -28.18
C ARG A 235 11.92 -11.62 -29.02
N ASP A 236 12.89 -12.48 -28.72
CA ASP A 236 13.05 -13.77 -29.40
C ASP A 236 11.80 -14.66 -29.26
N LEU A 237 11.08 -14.53 -28.14
CA LEU A 237 9.89 -15.33 -27.83
C LEU A 237 8.61 -14.74 -28.43
N VAL A 238 8.34 -13.44 -28.24
CA VAL A 238 7.08 -12.82 -28.66
C VAL A 238 7.19 -12.05 -29.98
N GLY A 239 8.36 -12.04 -30.59
CA GLY A 239 8.69 -11.28 -31.78
C GLY A 239 8.87 -9.80 -31.43
N ARG A 240 8.17 -8.93 -32.17
CA ARG A 240 8.30 -7.49 -31.95
C ARG A 240 7.50 -7.03 -30.74
N LEU A 241 8.19 -6.40 -29.80
CA LEU A 241 7.62 -5.61 -28.71
C LEU A 241 7.35 -4.17 -29.19
N ASP A 242 6.26 -3.59 -28.71
CA ASP A 242 5.88 -2.20 -28.96
C ASP A 242 6.08 -1.31 -27.72
N TYR A 243 5.98 -1.89 -26.52
CA TYR A 243 6.19 -1.21 -25.25
C TYR A 243 6.94 -2.11 -24.26
N VAL A 244 7.77 -1.51 -23.41
CA VAL A 244 8.40 -2.18 -22.26
C VAL A 244 8.13 -1.34 -21.02
N PHE A 245 7.58 -1.96 -19.99
CA PHE A 245 7.29 -1.39 -18.69
C PHE A 245 8.31 -1.92 -17.69
N TRP A 246 9.22 -1.04 -17.26
CA TRP A 246 10.27 -1.35 -16.29
C TRP A 246 9.80 -1.10 -14.86
N MET A 247 9.66 -2.15 -14.06
CA MET A 247 9.35 -2.09 -12.63
C MET A 247 10.65 -1.95 -11.83
N ASN A 248 11.18 -0.72 -11.74
CA ASN A 248 12.47 -0.45 -11.10
C ASN A 248 12.36 -0.18 -9.60
N THR A 249 13.26 -0.80 -8.83
CA THR A 249 13.55 -0.44 -7.45
C THR A 249 14.83 0.38 -7.37
N THR A 250 14.75 1.54 -6.74
CA THR A 250 15.75 2.56 -6.30
C THR A 250 17.28 2.41 -6.44
N ASP A 251 17.88 1.28 -6.82
CA ASP A 251 19.31 1.04 -6.60
C ASP A 251 20.17 1.03 -7.88
N SER A 252 19.60 1.24 -9.08
CA SER A 252 20.40 1.34 -10.32
C SER A 252 20.64 2.81 -10.70
N GLU A 253 21.58 3.47 -10.06
CA GLU A 253 22.19 4.71 -10.60
C GLU A 253 22.79 4.47 -12.01
N ASP A 254 23.05 3.20 -12.36
CA ASP A 254 23.68 2.78 -13.61
C ASP A 254 22.83 2.95 -14.89
N LEU A 255 21.51 3.20 -14.78
CA LEU A 255 20.67 3.49 -15.95
C LEU A 255 20.57 5.00 -16.28
N VAL A 256 21.08 5.87 -15.40
CA VAL A 256 20.99 7.34 -15.55
C VAL A 256 22.31 7.97 -16.01
N ALA A 257 23.28 7.16 -16.45
CA ALA A 257 24.51 7.64 -17.06
C ALA A 257 24.27 8.13 -18.50
N GLY A 258 23.63 9.30 -18.65
CA GLY A 258 23.32 9.86 -19.97
C GLY A 258 22.69 11.25 -20.00
N LYS A 259 23.11 12.19 -19.14
CA LYS A 259 22.76 13.63 -19.13
C LYS A 259 21.31 13.98 -18.75
N ALA A 260 21.06 14.18 -17.45
CA ALA A 260 19.89 14.93 -17.00
C ALA A 260 20.07 16.44 -17.32
N PRO A 261 19.15 17.11 -18.04
CA PRO A 261 19.14 18.57 -18.16
C PRO A 261 18.66 19.23 -16.85
N PRO A 262 18.98 20.52 -16.61
CA PRO A 262 18.45 21.24 -15.46
C PRO A 262 16.94 21.41 -15.58
N LEU A 263 16.24 21.18 -14.47
CA LEU A 263 14.79 21.34 -14.34
C LEU A 263 14.41 22.82 -14.42
N ASP A 264 13.54 23.17 -15.37
CA ASP A 264 12.82 24.45 -15.41
C ASP A 264 11.81 24.48 -14.24
N GLU A 265 11.90 25.53 -13.41
CA GLU A 265 11.19 25.68 -12.12
C GLU A 265 9.67 25.91 -12.23
N THR A 266 9.07 25.79 -13.40
CA THR A 266 7.68 26.20 -13.60
C THR A 266 6.71 25.01 -13.63
N ARG A 267 6.17 24.72 -12.43
CA ARG A 267 4.97 23.92 -12.07
C ARG A 267 5.26 22.62 -11.30
N LYS A 268 5.14 22.73 -9.97
CA LYS A 268 5.31 21.67 -8.96
C LYS A 268 3.93 21.14 -8.55
N HIS A 269 3.65 19.85 -8.74
CA HIS A 269 2.38 19.25 -8.32
C HIS A 269 2.63 17.89 -7.64
N VAL A 270 2.12 17.77 -6.41
CA VAL A 270 2.11 16.54 -5.59
C VAL A 270 0.70 15.97 -5.65
N ALA A 271 0.56 14.68 -5.95
CA ALA A 271 -0.71 13.99 -5.73
C ALA A 271 -0.87 13.77 -4.22
N LEU A 272 -1.67 14.61 -3.56
CA LEU A 272 -2.05 14.39 -2.17
C LEU A 272 -3.13 13.31 -2.17
N THR A 273 -2.87 12.18 -1.50
CA THR A 273 -3.96 11.27 -1.13
C THR A 273 -4.91 11.99 -0.17
N LYS A 274 -6.18 11.58 -0.05
CA LYS A 274 -7.15 12.20 0.87
C LYS A 274 -6.61 12.28 2.31
N ALA A 275 -5.85 11.28 2.75
CA ALA A 275 -5.13 11.29 4.03
C ALA A 275 -4.05 12.38 4.12
N HIS A 276 -3.20 12.55 3.11
CA HIS A 276 -2.18 13.61 3.11
C HIS A 276 -2.81 15.00 3.09
N TYR A 277 -3.90 15.15 2.35
CA TYR A 277 -4.68 16.38 2.35
C TYR A 277 -5.25 16.67 3.74
N LEU A 278 -5.90 15.70 4.40
CA LEU A 278 -6.42 15.86 5.76
C LEU A 278 -5.31 16.24 6.75
N ASN A 279 -4.15 15.58 6.65
CA ASN A 279 -2.99 15.92 7.48
C ASN A 279 -2.47 17.34 7.21
N SER A 280 -2.61 17.87 5.99
CA SER A 280 -2.29 19.27 5.71
C SER A 280 -3.29 20.25 6.34
N VAL A 281 -4.56 19.85 6.47
CA VAL A 281 -5.57 20.61 7.22
C VAL A 281 -5.26 20.58 8.71
N HIS A 282 -4.96 19.41 9.25
CA HIS A 282 -4.54 19.25 10.64
C HIS A 282 -3.26 20.04 10.96
N ALA A 283 -2.28 20.02 10.06
CA ALA A 283 -1.06 20.81 10.20
C ALA A 283 -1.29 22.31 10.05
N THR A 284 -2.38 22.72 9.39
CA THR A 284 -2.83 24.12 9.40
C THR A 284 -3.35 24.45 10.80
N PHE A 285 -4.25 23.66 11.39
CA PHE A 285 -4.77 23.89 12.74
C PHE A 285 -3.69 23.77 13.85
N ALA A 286 -2.93 22.66 13.90
CA ALA A 286 -1.95 22.34 14.93
C ALA A 286 -0.62 21.86 14.33
N PRO A 287 0.18 22.74 13.71
CA PRO A 287 1.43 22.38 13.04
C PRO A 287 2.45 21.67 13.95
N GLN A 288 2.40 21.94 15.26
CA GLN A 288 3.30 21.33 16.23
C GLN A 288 2.98 19.86 16.56
N LEU A 289 1.74 19.43 16.28
CA LEU A 289 1.29 18.04 16.46
C LEU A 289 1.34 17.22 15.17
N PHE A 290 1.33 17.89 14.01
CA PHE A 290 1.34 17.24 12.71
C PHE A 290 2.59 17.64 11.92
N PRO A 291 3.70 16.89 12.05
CA PRO A 291 4.93 17.18 11.32
C PRO A 291 4.64 17.16 9.82
N THR A 292 5.18 18.15 9.11
CA THR A 292 5.01 18.23 7.65
C THR A 292 5.73 17.05 6.99
N PRO A 293 5.04 16.25 6.16
CA PRO A 293 5.67 15.14 5.50
C PRO A 293 6.81 15.61 4.59
N PRO A 294 7.84 14.78 4.37
CA PRO A 294 8.92 15.12 3.47
C PRO A 294 8.34 15.34 2.08
N ASN A 295 8.77 16.39 1.39
CA ASN A 295 8.32 16.68 0.05
C ASN A 295 8.76 15.52 -0.88
N PRO A 296 7.86 14.75 -1.49
CA PRO A 296 8.23 13.60 -2.31
C PRO A 296 8.97 13.97 -3.61
N GLN A 297 9.24 15.28 -3.83
CA GLN A 297 9.98 15.84 -4.95
C GLN A 297 11.37 15.23 -5.21
N ASP A 298 11.99 14.57 -4.22
CA ASP A 298 13.39 14.21 -4.36
C ASP A 298 13.69 12.99 -5.22
N LYS A 299 12.75 12.05 -5.47
CA LYS A 299 13.03 10.86 -6.31
C LYS A 299 11.78 10.25 -6.95
N PHE A 300 11.18 10.91 -7.94
CA PHE A 300 10.20 10.26 -8.82
C PHE A 300 10.94 9.39 -9.85
N PHE A 301 10.77 8.08 -9.79
CA PHE A 301 11.32 7.13 -10.75
C PHE A 301 10.24 6.75 -11.77
N GLY A 302 10.58 6.89 -13.05
CA GLY A 302 9.65 6.72 -14.16
C GLY A 302 10.07 5.58 -15.09
N PHE A 303 9.09 5.12 -15.86
CA PHE A 303 9.21 4.08 -16.87
C PHE A 303 9.95 4.61 -18.12
N ALA A 304 10.59 3.71 -18.87
CA ALA A 304 11.19 4.04 -20.16
C ALA A 304 10.40 3.33 -21.28
N VAL A 305 9.92 4.08 -22.27
CA VAL A 305 9.29 3.54 -23.47
C VAL A 305 10.37 3.35 -24.53
N ASP A 306 10.57 2.12 -24.99
CA ASP A 306 11.49 1.82 -26.11
C ASP A 306 10.68 1.79 -27.42
N GLU A 307 10.73 2.85 -28.23
CA GLU A 307 10.25 2.80 -29.62
C GLU A 307 11.40 2.28 -30.52
N GLU A 308 11.29 1.05 -31.06
CA GLU A 308 12.26 0.58 -32.06
C GLU A 308 11.95 1.09 -33.46
N GLY A 309 12.96 1.78 -34.02
CA GLY A 309 13.04 2.04 -35.46
C GLY A 309 14.07 3.09 -35.88
N GLN A 310 15.34 3.01 -35.45
CA GLN A 310 16.56 3.38 -36.21
C GLN A 310 17.82 3.39 -35.31
N GLU A 311 18.90 2.83 -35.82
CA GLU A 311 20.10 2.34 -35.10
C GLU A 311 21.05 3.41 -34.51
N ASN A 312 20.74 4.72 -34.52
CA ASN A 312 21.77 5.74 -34.24
C ASN A 312 21.31 7.05 -33.54
N GLN A 313 20.22 7.07 -32.78
CA GLN A 313 19.88 8.25 -31.95
C GLN A 313 19.38 7.87 -30.55
N PRO A 314 19.67 8.71 -29.52
CA PRO A 314 19.22 8.45 -28.15
C PRO A 314 17.69 8.44 -28.09
N LYS A 315 17.15 7.31 -27.63
CA LYS A 315 15.72 6.99 -27.61
C LYS A 315 15.01 7.73 -26.47
N GLN A 316 13.81 8.27 -26.72
CA GLN A 316 13.05 9.07 -25.75
C GLN A 316 12.54 8.21 -24.57
N SER A 317 13.14 8.38 -23.40
CA SER A 317 12.56 7.94 -22.13
C SER A 317 11.51 8.96 -21.66
N THR A 318 10.35 8.48 -21.19
CA THR A 318 9.28 9.36 -20.66
C THR A 318 8.94 8.94 -19.24
N PHE A 319 9.37 9.74 -18.26
CA PHE A 319 8.97 9.56 -16.88
C PHE A 319 7.46 9.82 -16.73
N LEU A 320 6.72 8.82 -16.27
CA LEU A 320 5.29 8.95 -16.00
C LEU A 320 5.09 9.42 -14.56
N ARG A 321 4.09 10.26 -14.34
CA ARG A 321 3.67 10.68 -13.00
C ARG A 321 2.90 9.53 -12.33
N PRO A 322 2.83 9.49 -10.99
CA PRO A 322 1.91 8.60 -10.29
C PRO A 322 0.50 8.65 -10.90
N LEU A 323 -0.18 7.50 -10.97
CA LEU A 323 -1.55 7.35 -11.50
C LEU A 323 -1.72 7.61 -13.00
N THR A 324 -0.63 7.80 -13.75
CA THR A 324 -0.71 7.97 -15.21
C THR A 324 -1.38 6.75 -15.86
N LYS A 325 -2.36 7.00 -16.72
CA LYS A 325 -3.07 5.98 -17.50
C LYS A 325 -2.50 5.93 -18.91
N ILE A 326 -2.09 4.74 -19.35
CA ILE A 326 -1.68 4.48 -20.73
C ILE A 326 -2.75 3.66 -21.39
N VAL A 327 -3.54 4.30 -22.24
CA VAL A 327 -4.58 3.65 -23.04
C VAL A 327 -3.93 2.95 -24.21
N MET A 328 -4.05 1.63 -24.26
CA MET A 328 -3.52 0.79 -25.32
C MET A 328 -4.63 0.34 -26.28
N TYR A 329 -4.29 0.37 -27.56
CA TYR A 329 -5.14 -0.06 -28.66
C TYR A 329 -4.47 -1.22 -29.41
N PRO A 330 -5.24 -2.14 -30.01
CA PRO A 330 -4.67 -3.28 -30.72
C PRO A 330 -3.73 -2.86 -31.86
N ALA A 331 -4.15 -1.91 -32.71
CA ALA A 331 -3.37 -1.47 -33.87
C ALA A 331 -2.85 -0.02 -33.81
N HIS A 332 -3.41 0.82 -32.94
CA HIS A 332 -3.08 2.25 -32.84
C HIS A 332 -2.01 2.54 -31.77
N LYS A 333 -1.27 3.65 -31.90
CA LYS A 333 -0.32 4.08 -30.86
C LYS A 333 -1.06 4.27 -29.54
N ALA A 334 -0.45 3.82 -28.45
CA ALA A 334 -0.95 4.08 -27.11
C ALA A 334 -1.06 5.60 -26.86
N THR A 335 -2.07 5.97 -26.09
CA THR A 335 -2.31 7.35 -25.67
C THR A 335 -1.98 7.45 -24.19
N VAL A 336 -1.04 8.34 -23.85
CA VAL A 336 -0.79 8.69 -22.46
C VAL A 336 -1.88 9.67 -22.04
N VAL A 337 -2.73 9.22 -21.13
CA VAL A 337 -3.67 10.06 -20.41
C VAL A 337 -3.02 10.32 -19.07
N GLU A 338 -2.31 11.44 -18.98
CA GLU A 338 -2.10 12.02 -17.67
C GLU A 338 -3.50 12.37 -17.17
N ASP A 339 -4.01 11.59 -16.23
CA ASP A 339 -5.24 11.97 -15.57
C ASP A 339 -4.93 13.32 -14.94
N PHE A 340 -5.49 14.37 -15.50
CA PHE A 340 -5.75 15.60 -14.81
C PHE A 340 -6.71 15.32 -13.64
N ALA A 341 -6.71 14.17 -12.96
CA ALA A 341 -7.16 14.09 -11.56
C ALA A 341 -6.07 14.64 -10.61
N CYS A 342 -4.87 14.94 -11.14
CA CYS A 342 -4.04 16.03 -10.65
C CYS A 342 -4.55 17.43 -11.10
N CYS A 343 -5.75 17.52 -11.73
CA CYS A 343 -6.54 18.77 -11.78
C CYS A 343 -6.49 19.30 -10.38
N GLY A 344 -6.09 20.54 -10.27
CA GLY A 344 -5.82 21.07 -8.96
C GLY A 344 -7.00 20.85 -8.03
N TYR A 345 -6.69 20.38 -6.84
CA TYR A 345 -6.95 21.21 -5.67
C TYR A 345 -6.26 22.59 -5.84
N SER A 346 -6.56 23.29 -6.95
CA SER A 346 -6.05 24.60 -7.36
C SER A 346 -6.97 25.70 -6.88
N GLN A 347 -7.89 25.38 -5.98
CA GLN A 347 -8.41 26.30 -4.99
C GLN A 347 -8.41 25.53 -3.69
N GLU A 348 -7.78 26.12 -2.68
CA GLU A 348 -8.13 25.95 -1.27
C GLU A 348 -9.55 25.42 -1.11
N LEU A 349 -9.68 24.10 -0.88
CA LEU A 349 -10.96 23.45 -0.54
C LEU A 349 -11.57 24.08 0.73
N PHE A 350 -10.74 24.74 1.52
CA PHE A 350 -11.07 25.65 2.61
C PHE A 350 -10.07 26.82 2.57
N ASP A 351 -10.55 28.02 2.87
CA ASP A 351 -9.68 29.17 3.10
C ASP A 351 -8.85 28.88 4.37
N LYS A 352 -7.52 28.92 4.27
CA LYS A 352 -6.66 28.67 5.44
C LYS A 352 -6.84 29.73 6.51
N ASP A 353 -7.34 30.91 6.14
CA ASP A 353 -7.69 31.97 7.08
C ASP A 353 -8.96 31.61 7.90
N ASP A 354 -9.77 30.64 7.46
CA ASP A 354 -10.98 30.18 8.15
C ASP A 354 -10.73 29.00 9.11
N VAL A 355 -9.55 28.38 9.10
CA VAL A 355 -9.18 27.33 10.07
C VAL A 355 -8.49 27.98 11.27
N PRO A 356 -9.10 28.00 12.46
CA PRO A 356 -8.47 28.59 13.63
C PRO A 356 -7.17 27.87 13.96
N MET A 357 -6.17 28.63 14.37
CA MET A 357 -4.86 28.09 14.73
C MET A 357 -4.86 27.77 16.22
N MET A 358 -4.38 26.59 16.59
CA MET A 358 -4.08 26.27 17.98
C MET A 358 -2.94 27.17 18.46
N ASP A 359 -3.06 27.67 19.70
CA ASP A 359 -1.99 28.43 20.35
C ASP A 359 -0.67 27.63 20.35
N SER A 360 0.44 28.33 20.15
CA SER A 360 1.76 27.71 20.18
C SER A 360 2.04 27.08 21.55
N LEU A 361 2.42 25.81 21.58
CA LEU A 361 2.92 25.16 22.79
C LEU A 361 4.34 25.66 23.10
N ASP A 362 4.67 25.68 24.39
CA ASP A 362 6.02 25.92 24.87
C ASP A 362 6.96 24.83 24.32
N ASP A 363 8.11 25.22 23.76
CA ASP A 363 9.12 24.32 23.20
C ASP A 363 9.52 23.19 24.19
N ASN A 364 9.47 23.47 25.50
CA ASN A 364 9.78 22.47 26.52
C ASN A 364 8.76 21.32 26.56
N LEU A 365 7.51 21.59 26.17
CA LEU A 365 6.43 20.61 26.06
C LEU A 365 6.53 19.75 24.80
N LEU A 366 7.20 20.23 23.74
CA LEU A 366 7.32 19.55 22.45
C LEU A 366 8.38 18.44 22.42
N SER A 367 9.16 18.30 23.49
CA SER A 367 10.20 17.28 23.61
C SER A 367 9.63 15.87 23.81
N ASP A 368 10.37 14.86 23.37
CA ASP A 368 10.14 13.48 23.79
C ASP A 368 10.09 13.39 25.34
N PRO A 369 9.26 12.50 25.91
CA PRO A 369 8.55 11.42 25.23
C PRO A 369 7.26 11.84 24.52
N SER A 370 6.94 11.15 23.43
CA SER A 370 5.78 11.42 22.57
C SER A 370 5.10 10.13 22.07
N ILE A 371 3.81 10.25 21.74
CA ILE A 371 3.01 9.19 21.11
C ILE A 371 2.67 9.66 19.69
N THR A 372 3.08 8.91 18.67
CA THR A 372 2.73 9.19 17.27
C THR A 372 1.76 8.11 16.77
N PHE A 373 0.58 8.52 16.33
CA PHE A 373 -0.40 7.62 15.72
C PHE A 373 -0.08 7.47 14.24
N LEU A 374 0.56 6.37 13.86
CA LEU A 374 0.94 6.08 12.48
C LEU A 374 -0.27 5.63 11.66
N GLY A 375 -1.28 5.02 12.29
CA GLY A 375 -2.56 4.75 11.67
C GLY A 375 -3.66 4.57 12.71
N THR A 376 -4.87 4.96 12.34
CA THR A 376 -5.99 5.15 13.28
C THR A 376 -7.28 4.45 12.87
N GLY A 377 -7.26 3.62 11.83
CA GLY A 377 -8.42 2.91 11.31
C GLY A 377 -8.40 1.40 11.60
N CYS A 378 -9.56 0.76 11.52
CA CYS A 378 -9.70 -0.69 11.73
C CYS A 378 -9.88 -1.49 10.44
N ALA A 379 -9.63 -2.80 10.51
CA ALA A 379 -9.85 -3.87 9.54
C ALA A 379 -9.07 -3.78 8.22
N ALA A 380 -9.18 -2.66 7.50
CA ALA A 380 -8.51 -2.46 6.22
C ALA A 380 -8.02 -1.01 6.11
N PRO A 381 -6.93 -0.75 5.37
CA PRO A 381 -6.41 0.60 5.20
C PRO A 381 -7.36 1.40 4.30
N GLY A 382 -7.82 2.54 4.79
CA GLY A 382 -8.71 3.44 4.06
C GLY A 382 -8.00 4.65 3.47
N PRO A 383 -8.70 5.40 2.60
CA PRO A 383 -8.13 6.58 1.95
C PRO A 383 -7.83 7.74 2.91
N ILE A 384 -8.47 7.76 4.09
CA ILE A 384 -8.30 8.78 5.14
C ILE A 384 -7.44 8.25 6.30
N ARG A 385 -7.72 7.03 6.78
CA ARG A 385 -7.05 6.43 7.92
C ARG A 385 -6.34 5.14 7.52
N ASN A 386 -5.05 5.02 7.82
CA ASN A 386 -4.35 3.75 7.73
C ASN A 386 -4.78 2.82 8.87
N VAL A 387 -4.47 1.53 8.76
CA VAL A 387 -4.69 0.58 9.87
C VAL A 387 -3.79 0.86 11.08
N SER A 388 -4.13 0.28 12.22
CA SER A 388 -3.42 0.42 13.51
C SER A 388 -1.90 0.39 13.41
N GLY A 389 -1.28 1.46 13.89
CA GLY A 389 0.15 1.50 14.18
C GLY A 389 0.46 2.69 15.06
N ILE A 390 1.15 2.47 16.18
CA ILE A 390 1.42 3.53 17.16
C ILE A 390 2.90 3.48 17.57
N LEU A 391 3.58 4.63 17.48
CA LEU A 391 4.96 4.81 17.87
C LEU A 391 5.05 5.61 19.17
N LEU A 392 5.43 4.95 20.25
CA LEU A 392 5.78 5.57 21.52
C LEU A 392 7.29 5.86 21.54
N ARG A 393 7.66 7.13 21.33
CA ARG A 393 9.07 7.56 21.33
C ARG A 393 9.44 8.07 22.71
N LEU A 394 10.41 7.43 23.36
CA LEU A 394 10.92 7.87 24.67
C LEU A 394 12.08 8.86 24.51
N SER A 395 12.88 8.67 23.46
CA SER A 395 13.93 9.60 23.03
C SER A 395 14.30 9.32 21.57
N LYS A 396 15.24 10.12 21.05
CA LYS A 396 15.83 9.91 19.72
C LYS A 396 16.37 8.50 19.48
N ALA A 397 16.89 7.85 20.52
CA ALA A 397 17.54 6.53 20.43
C ALA A 397 16.67 5.38 20.95
N CYS A 398 15.41 5.64 21.30
CA CYS A 398 14.62 4.71 22.10
C CYS A 398 13.12 4.86 21.82
N ALA A 399 12.53 3.86 21.19
CA ALA A 399 11.12 3.84 20.82
C ALA A 399 10.50 2.44 20.95
N VAL A 400 9.18 2.41 21.07
CA VAL A 400 8.35 1.23 21.20
C VAL A 400 7.21 1.35 20.21
N ILE A 401 6.88 0.23 19.55
CA ILE A 401 5.73 0.15 18.66
C ILE A 401 4.61 -0.63 19.36
N LEU A 402 3.40 -0.09 19.31
CA LEU A 402 2.17 -0.76 19.71
C LEU A 402 1.34 -0.98 18.44
N ASP A 403 1.27 -2.25 18.03
CA ASP A 403 0.77 -2.72 16.75
C ASP A 403 1.48 -2.10 15.54
N ALA A 404 1.58 -2.87 14.47
CA ALA A 404 2.13 -2.43 13.19
C ALA A 404 1.41 -3.14 12.06
N GLY A 405 0.22 -2.64 11.75
CA GLY A 405 -0.52 -3.00 10.56
C GLY A 405 0.17 -2.59 9.27
N VAL A 406 -0.43 -3.00 8.16
CA VAL A 406 0.02 -2.69 6.80
C VAL A 406 0.22 -1.17 6.62
N GLY A 407 1.35 -0.74 6.06
CA GLY A 407 1.71 0.66 5.83
C GLY A 407 2.38 1.37 7.01
N THR A 408 2.61 0.72 8.15
CA THR A 408 3.26 1.35 9.32
C THR A 408 4.64 1.93 8.99
N LEU A 409 5.47 1.21 8.23
CA LEU A 409 6.78 1.69 7.80
C LEU A 409 6.69 2.97 6.94
N GLN A 410 5.73 3.00 6.02
CA GLN A 410 5.45 4.18 5.20
C GLN A 410 5.04 5.36 6.06
N GLN A 411 4.15 5.16 7.03
CA GLN A 411 3.69 6.24 7.90
C GLN A 411 4.84 6.79 8.77
N ILE A 412 5.81 5.96 9.18
CA ILE A 412 7.05 6.45 9.82
C ILE A 412 7.86 7.32 8.86
N TYR A 413 8.00 6.91 7.59
CA TYR A 413 8.67 7.70 6.56
C TYR A 413 7.96 9.05 6.34
N LEU A 414 6.64 9.05 6.25
CA LEU A 414 5.83 10.27 6.09
C LEU A 414 5.89 11.20 7.31
N CYS A 415 6.06 10.65 8.51
CA CYS A 415 6.29 11.44 9.73
C CYS A 415 7.73 11.96 9.87
N SER A 416 8.63 11.63 8.95
CA SER A 416 10.06 11.97 9.05
C SER A 416 10.44 13.09 8.09
N SER A 417 11.08 14.13 8.59
CA SER A 417 11.47 15.30 7.77
C SER A 417 12.59 14.97 6.79
N THR A 418 13.37 13.92 7.07
CA THR A 418 14.51 13.47 6.25
C THR A 418 14.64 11.95 6.28
N MET A 419 15.34 11.40 5.29
CA MET A 419 15.75 9.97 5.31
C MET A 419 16.58 9.63 6.55
N GLY A 420 17.38 10.57 7.05
CA GLY A 420 18.16 10.39 8.27
C GLY A 420 17.28 10.22 9.50
N GLU A 421 16.25 11.06 9.66
CA GLU A 421 15.28 10.96 10.76
C GLU A 421 14.47 9.66 10.67
N PHE A 422 14.09 9.24 9.46
CA PHE A 422 13.42 7.97 9.23
C PHE A 422 14.29 6.79 9.71
N VAL A 423 15.54 6.74 9.25
CA VAL A 423 16.50 5.70 9.63
C VAL A 423 16.78 5.72 11.14
N GLU A 424 16.93 6.90 11.74
CA GLU A 424 17.09 7.08 13.18
C GLU A 424 15.88 6.51 13.94
N THR A 425 14.66 6.81 13.48
CA THR A 425 13.41 6.38 14.12
C THR A 425 13.23 4.86 14.08
N ILE A 426 13.42 4.22 12.92
CA ILE A 426 13.32 2.74 12.84
C ILE A 426 14.44 2.05 13.62
N SER A 427 15.63 2.66 13.69
CA SER A 427 16.77 2.13 14.45
C SER A 427 16.60 2.28 15.96
N ALA A 428 15.80 3.27 16.40
CA ALA A 428 15.49 3.51 17.80
C ALA A 428 14.53 2.49 18.41
N ILE A 429 13.86 1.67 17.58
CA ILE A 429 12.88 0.69 18.05
C ILE A 429 13.59 -0.38 18.91
N ARG A 430 13.16 -0.49 20.17
CA ARG A 430 13.64 -1.47 21.16
C ARG A 430 12.62 -2.55 21.46
N ALA A 431 11.34 -2.26 21.29
CA ALA A 431 10.27 -3.24 21.46
C ALA A 431 9.13 -3.02 20.47
N ILE A 432 8.47 -4.11 20.08
CA ILE A 432 7.23 -4.12 19.31
C ILE A 432 6.25 -5.00 20.08
N VAL A 433 5.06 -4.49 20.34
CA VAL A 433 3.94 -5.25 20.91
C VAL A 433 2.90 -5.44 19.83
N VAL A 434 2.44 -6.67 19.65
CA VAL A 434 1.30 -7.02 18.83
C VAL A 434 0.18 -7.51 19.74
N SER A 435 -0.94 -6.80 19.74
CA SER A 435 -2.10 -7.04 20.61
C SER A 435 -2.76 -8.39 20.33
N HIS A 436 -2.94 -8.75 19.06
CA HIS A 436 -3.61 -9.98 18.64
C HIS A 436 -3.35 -10.31 17.16
N SER A 437 -3.97 -11.38 16.64
CA SER A 437 -3.66 -11.95 15.33
C SER A 437 -4.51 -11.51 14.14
N HIS A 438 -5.25 -10.40 14.24
CA HIS A 438 -5.87 -9.79 13.05
C HIS A 438 -4.85 -8.98 12.23
N GLY A 439 -4.97 -9.05 10.90
CA GLY A 439 -3.94 -8.59 9.97
C GLY A 439 -3.65 -7.09 10.02
N ASP A 440 -4.65 -6.29 10.35
CA ASP A 440 -4.58 -4.85 10.54
C ASP A 440 -3.71 -4.41 11.73
N HIS A 441 -3.23 -5.35 12.55
CA HIS A 441 -2.37 -5.06 13.71
C HIS A 441 -0.92 -5.55 13.57
N TYR A 442 -0.60 -6.44 12.60
CA TYR A 442 0.74 -7.06 12.56
C TYR A 442 1.37 -7.22 11.17
N VAL A 443 0.61 -7.08 10.08
CA VAL A 443 1.14 -7.40 8.73
C VAL A 443 2.36 -6.55 8.36
N GLY A 444 2.48 -5.33 8.90
CA GLY A 444 3.63 -4.44 8.68
C GLY A 444 4.85 -4.71 9.58
N VAL A 445 4.78 -5.60 10.57
CA VAL A 445 5.89 -5.88 11.51
C VAL A 445 7.12 -6.40 10.77
N CYS A 446 6.95 -7.36 9.87
CA CYS A 446 8.04 -7.98 9.12
C CYS A 446 8.75 -6.95 8.21
N SER A 447 7.99 -6.07 7.58
CA SER A 447 8.49 -4.97 6.76
C SER A 447 9.35 -4.00 7.56
N LEU A 448 8.83 -3.60 8.72
CA LEU A 448 9.51 -2.71 9.64
C LEU A 448 10.84 -3.30 10.12
N LEU A 449 10.84 -4.57 10.53
CA LEU A 449 12.05 -5.27 10.96
C LEU A 449 13.05 -5.48 9.83
N ALA A 450 12.60 -5.73 8.60
CA ALA A 450 13.49 -5.89 7.45
C ALA A 450 14.24 -4.57 7.15
N TYR A 451 13.55 -3.45 7.27
CA TYR A 451 14.13 -2.12 7.09
C TYR A 451 15.05 -1.73 8.24
N ARG A 452 14.64 -2.00 9.48
CA ARG A 452 15.51 -1.84 10.65
C ARG A 452 16.77 -2.69 10.51
N TYR A 453 16.67 -3.93 10.02
CA TYR A 453 17.83 -4.80 9.78
C TYR A 453 18.76 -4.23 8.70
N LYS A 454 18.20 -3.79 7.56
CA LYS A 454 18.95 -3.20 6.45
C LYS A 454 19.72 -1.94 6.89
N TYR A 455 19.03 -0.98 7.47
CA TYR A 455 19.62 0.31 7.85
C TYR A 455 20.37 0.26 9.19
N GLY A 456 19.96 -0.59 10.13
CA GLY A 456 20.66 -0.81 11.39
C GLY A 456 22.10 -1.27 11.18
N LYS A 457 22.36 -2.15 10.20
CA LYS A 457 23.72 -2.52 9.78
C LYS A 457 24.54 -1.33 9.30
N MET A 458 23.93 -0.44 8.50
CA MET A 458 24.59 0.77 8.00
C MET A 458 24.95 1.73 9.14
N CYS A 459 24.08 1.80 10.15
CA CYS A 459 24.24 2.66 11.33
C CYS A 459 25.01 2.00 12.49
N LYS A 460 25.52 0.77 12.32
CA LYS A 460 26.20 -0.03 13.37
C LYS A 460 25.34 -0.27 14.62
N VAL A 461 24.03 -0.32 14.45
CA VAL A 461 23.06 -0.68 15.47
C VAL A 461 22.97 -2.22 15.49
N ASN A 462 23.56 -2.83 16.52
CA ASN A 462 23.69 -4.29 16.64
C ASN A 462 22.69 -4.94 17.60
N ASP A 463 21.78 -4.16 18.20
CA ASP A 463 20.81 -4.68 19.14
C ASP A 463 19.53 -5.16 18.43
N ARG A 464 18.88 -6.15 19.05
CA ARG A 464 17.65 -6.78 18.57
C ARG A 464 16.46 -6.20 19.34
N PRO A 465 15.40 -5.76 18.65
CA PRO A 465 14.18 -5.37 19.33
C PRO A 465 13.50 -6.62 19.90
N THR A 466 12.88 -6.48 21.07
CA THR A 466 11.99 -7.51 21.62
C THR A 466 10.64 -7.43 20.92
N VAL A 467 10.13 -8.54 20.41
CA VAL A 467 8.80 -8.61 19.80
C VAL A 467 7.90 -9.44 20.70
N PHE A 468 6.91 -8.79 21.31
CA PHE A 468 5.83 -9.45 22.02
C PHE A 468 4.68 -9.69 21.06
N ALA A 469 4.36 -10.95 20.78
CA ALA A 469 3.24 -11.28 19.89
C ALA A 469 2.65 -12.67 20.21
N PRO A 470 1.40 -12.95 19.81
CA PRO A 470 0.84 -14.29 19.86
C PRO A 470 1.73 -15.34 19.17
N ALA A 471 1.75 -16.58 19.69
CA ALA A 471 2.60 -17.66 19.15
C ALA A 471 2.47 -17.85 17.64
N ARG A 472 1.26 -17.71 17.10
CA ARG A 472 1.01 -17.86 15.66
C ARG A 472 1.67 -16.78 14.81
N ILE A 473 1.78 -15.56 15.34
CA ILE A 473 2.48 -14.46 14.68
C ILE A 473 3.99 -14.69 14.76
N LEU A 474 4.51 -15.15 15.90
CA LEU A 474 5.93 -15.51 16.02
C LEU A 474 6.32 -16.65 15.06
N GLN A 475 5.44 -17.65 14.87
CA GLN A 475 5.61 -18.71 13.87
C GLN A 475 5.62 -18.14 12.43
N TRP A 476 4.71 -17.22 12.13
CA TRP A 476 4.69 -16.50 10.85
C TRP A 476 5.98 -15.71 10.61
N MET A 477 6.46 -14.98 11.61
CA MET A 477 7.69 -14.20 11.51
C MET A 477 8.92 -15.09 11.31
N GLU A 478 8.99 -16.24 11.97
CA GLU A 478 10.07 -17.21 11.76
C GLU A 478 10.01 -17.80 10.35
N PHE A 479 8.81 -18.07 9.83
CA PHE A 479 8.63 -18.42 8.44
C PHE A 479 9.13 -17.30 7.50
N TYR A 480 8.72 -16.05 7.74
CA TYR A 480 9.12 -14.88 6.94
C TYR A 480 10.65 -14.72 6.94
N LYS A 481 11.29 -14.83 8.11
CA LYS A 481 12.74 -14.73 8.27
C LYS A 481 13.49 -15.76 7.44
N ASN A 482 13.00 -17.00 7.40
CA ASN A 482 13.65 -18.11 6.72
C ASN A 482 13.40 -18.15 5.21
N ASN A 483 12.32 -17.54 4.71
CA ASN A 483 11.86 -17.71 3.32
C ASN A 483 11.70 -16.41 2.53
N VAL A 484 11.59 -15.26 3.19
CA VAL A 484 11.19 -13.99 2.55
C VAL A 484 12.31 -12.95 2.63
N SER A 485 12.66 -12.49 3.83
CA SER A 485 13.67 -11.43 4.01
C SER A 485 14.30 -11.53 5.41
N PRO A 486 15.61 -11.22 5.55
CA PRO A 486 16.27 -11.25 6.84
C PRO A 486 15.67 -10.20 7.77
N ILE A 487 15.20 -10.66 8.91
CA ILE A 487 14.73 -9.87 10.03
C ILE A 487 15.43 -10.36 11.30
N ASP A 488 15.66 -9.45 12.24
CA ASP A 488 16.32 -9.77 13.51
C ASP A 488 15.53 -9.21 14.68
N TYR A 489 15.21 -10.07 15.64
CA TYR A 489 14.32 -9.78 16.78
C TYR A 489 14.44 -10.86 17.86
N ASP A 490 14.08 -10.52 19.10
CA ASP A 490 13.91 -11.48 20.19
C ASP A 490 12.41 -11.67 20.47
N GLY A 491 11.86 -12.81 20.03
CA GLY A 491 10.43 -13.09 20.14
C GLY A 491 10.04 -13.60 21.54
N ILE A 492 9.00 -13.00 22.12
CA ILE A 492 8.38 -13.44 23.36
C ILE A 492 6.88 -13.58 23.11
N GLU A 493 6.32 -14.75 23.44
CA GLU A 493 4.88 -14.95 23.34
C GLU A 493 4.12 -14.06 24.33
N THR A 494 3.07 -13.38 23.88
CA THR A 494 2.17 -12.63 24.75
C THR A 494 1.33 -13.58 25.60
N VAL A 495 1.68 -13.68 26.88
CA VAL A 495 0.94 -14.51 27.84
C VAL A 495 0.12 -13.60 28.76
N ILE A 496 -1.17 -13.88 28.92
CA ILE A 496 -2.06 -13.16 29.85
C ILE A 496 -1.49 -13.23 31.27
N GLY A 497 -1.39 -12.07 31.94
CA GLY A 497 -0.76 -11.95 33.25
C GLY A 497 0.77 -11.93 33.22
N GLY A 498 1.37 -12.10 32.04
CA GLY A 498 2.80 -12.01 31.80
C GLY A 498 3.33 -10.60 32.11
N LYS A 499 4.46 -10.56 32.82
CA LYS A 499 5.16 -9.32 33.16
C LYS A 499 6.59 -9.41 32.68
N HIS A 500 7.00 -8.43 31.88
CA HIS A 500 8.32 -8.42 31.26
C HIS A 500 8.97 -7.06 31.44
N THR A 501 10.28 -7.06 31.62
CA THR A 501 11.07 -5.82 31.65
C THR A 501 12.02 -5.86 30.47
N VAL A 502 11.86 -4.93 29.53
CA VAL A 502 12.80 -4.76 28.41
C VAL A 502 13.76 -3.63 28.76
N PRO A 503 15.08 -3.80 28.57
CA PRO A 503 16.03 -2.71 28.68
C PRO A 503 15.72 -1.65 27.61
N VAL A 504 15.15 -0.52 28.04
CA VAL A 504 14.69 0.56 27.15
C VAL A 504 15.28 1.86 27.69
N CYS A 505 16.22 2.43 26.94
CA CYS A 505 17.00 3.61 27.33
C CYS A 505 17.89 3.31 28.56
N ASN A 506 17.93 4.20 29.57
CA ASN A 506 18.77 4.07 30.77
C ASN A 506 18.15 3.19 31.87
N SER A 507 16.88 2.81 31.74
CA SER A 507 16.15 2.00 32.72
C SER A 507 15.40 0.85 32.02
N GLY A 508 14.67 0.02 32.76
CA GLY A 508 13.83 -1.02 32.16
C GLY A 508 12.41 -0.51 31.98
N MET A 509 11.82 -0.64 30.79
CA MET A 509 10.38 -0.45 30.61
C MET A 509 9.65 -1.74 30.95
N GLN A 510 8.62 -1.64 31.79
CA GLN A 510 7.79 -2.76 32.20
C GLN A 510 6.60 -2.91 31.27
N PHE A 511 6.31 -4.15 30.87
CA PHE A 511 5.17 -4.56 30.05
C PHE A 511 4.35 -5.55 30.88
N ASN A 512 3.10 -5.20 31.15
CA ASN A 512 2.17 -6.07 31.87
C ASN A 512 0.98 -6.38 30.96
N PHE A 513 0.86 -7.62 30.52
CA PHE A 513 -0.18 -8.06 29.59
C PHE A 513 -1.41 -8.55 30.35
N PHE A 514 -2.60 -8.22 29.85
CA PHE A 514 -3.88 -8.63 30.42
C PHE A 514 -4.86 -9.06 29.33
N ALA A 515 -5.81 -9.92 29.69
CA ALA A 515 -6.82 -10.41 28.77
C ALA A 515 -7.80 -9.29 28.40
N VAL A 516 -8.29 -9.32 27.16
CA VAL A 516 -9.36 -8.44 26.67
C VAL A 516 -10.43 -9.28 25.96
N ASP A 517 -11.61 -8.71 25.72
CA ASP A 517 -12.77 -9.45 25.19
C ASP A 517 -12.89 -9.25 23.68
N HIS A 518 -12.15 -10.07 22.91
CA HIS A 518 -12.15 -10.01 21.44
C HIS A 518 -11.97 -11.38 20.78
N ILE A 519 -10.73 -11.79 20.46
CA ILE A 519 -10.40 -13.15 20.04
C ILE A 519 -9.50 -13.82 21.09
N SER A 520 -9.31 -15.13 20.97
CA SER A 520 -8.68 -15.94 22.03
C SER A 520 -7.23 -15.56 22.36
N ASP A 521 -6.51 -14.91 21.44
CA ASP A 521 -5.14 -14.47 21.63
C ASP A 521 -4.99 -12.96 21.84
N SER A 522 -6.11 -12.25 22.06
CA SER A 522 -6.10 -10.81 22.29
C SER A 522 -5.62 -10.42 23.69
N VAL A 523 -4.70 -9.46 23.72
CA VAL A 523 -4.20 -8.85 24.95
C VAL A 523 -4.20 -7.32 24.87
N GLY A 524 -4.48 -6.69 26.00
CA GLY A 524 -4.08 -5.32 26.27
C GLY A 524 -2.73 -5.30 27.00
N VAL A 525 -2.08 -4.14 27.04
CA VAL A 525 -0.78 -3.96 27.71
C VAL A 525 -0.72 -2.68 28.53
N ARG A 526 -0.26 -2.80 29.79
CA ARG A 526 0.16 -1.66 30.61
C ARG A 526 1.67 -1.51 30.56
N LEU A 527 2.11 -0.41 29.98
CA LEU A 527 3.49 0.03 29.93
C LEU A 527 3.80 0.92 31.14
N THR A 528 4.97 0.76 31.75
CA THR A 528 5.42 1.66 32.81
C THR A 528 6.90 1.96 32.68
N HIS A 529 7.25 3.25 32.66
CA HIS A 529 8.62 3.74 32.61
C HIS A 529 8.70 5.14 33.22
N GLU A 530 9.82 5.49 33.86
CA GLU A 530 10.01 6.77 34.56
C GLU A 530 9.72 8.01 33.69
N ALA A 531 10.04 7.93 32.40
CA ALA A 531 9.84 9.04 31.47
C ALA A 531 8.37 9.26 31.08
N ILE A 532 7.55 8.20 31.04
CA ILE A 532 6.19 8.25 30.47
C ILE A 532 5.09 8.07 31.53
N GLY A 533 5.45 7.73 32.77
CA GLY A 533 4.49 7.24 33.75
C GLY A 533 3.93 5.88 33.34
N SER A 534 2.60 5.79 33.25
CA SER A 534 1.88 4.60 32.84
C SER A 534 1.00 4.84 31.62
N VAL A 535 1.25 4.08 30.55
CA VAL A 535 0.45 4.10 29.32
C VAL A 535 -0.21 2.73 29.18
N VAL A 536 -1.53 2.70 28.98
CA VAL A 536 -2.27 1.46 28.72
C VAL A 536 -2.80 1.48 27.31
N TYR A 537 -2.61 0.37 26.59
CA TYR A 537 -3.16 0.15 25.27
C TYR A 537 -4.13 -1.03 25.32
N SER A 538 -5.36 -0.80 24.86
CA SER A 538 -6.43 -1.80 24.93
C SER A 538 -6.22 -2.97 23.95
N GLY A 539 -5.63 -2.72 22.78
CA GLY A 539 -5.91 -3.57 21.62
C GLY A 539 -7.40 -3.51 21.24
N ASP A 540 -7.87 -4.48 20.48
CA ASP A 540 -9.31 -4.62 20.17
C ASP A 540 -10.04 -5.32 21.29
N THR A 541 -11.22 -4.81 21.66
CA THR A 541 -11.98 -5.33 22.79
C THR A 541 -13.42 -4.81 22.84
N ARG A 542 -14.33 -5.63 23.38
CA ARG A 542 -15.51 -5.14 24.09
C ARG A 542 -15.15 -4.54 25.43
N PRO A 543 -16.02 -3.71 26.05
CA PRO A 543 -15.84 -3.30 27.43
C PRO A 543 -15.70 -4.52 28.35
N CYS A 544 -14.61 -4.58 29.11
CA CYS A 544 -14.32 -5.70 30.00
C CYS A 544 -13.65 -5.22 31.30
N ASP A 545 -13.89 -5.95 32.39
CA ASP A 545 -13.39 -5.55 33.72
C ASP A 545 -11.86 -5.64 33.83
N SER A 546 -11.23 -6.58 33.13
CA SER A 546 -9.77 -6.74 33.11
C SER A 546 -9.05 -5.52 32.55
N LEU A 547 -9.62 -4.88 31.52
CA LEU A 547 -9.11 -3.61 31.00
C LEU A 547 -9.23 -2.51 32.05
N ILE A 548 -10.38 -2.40 32.72
CA ILE A 548 -10.63 -1.36 33.72
C ILE A 548 -9.70 -1.51 34.91
N GLU A 549 -9.50 -2.74 35.39
CA GLU A 549 -8.56 -3.05 36.48
C GLU A 549 -7.12 -2.73 36.08
N ALA A 550 -6.71 -3.12 34.86
CA ALA A 550 -5.36 -2.88 34.38
C ALA A 550 -5.09 -1.39 34.13
N ALA A 551 -6.08 -0.63 33.64
CA ALA A 551 -5.99 0.79 33.33
C ALA A 551 -6.28 1.72 34.51
N MET A 552 -6.62 1.19 35.68
CA MET A 552 -6.92 2.00 36.86
C MET A 552 -5.79 2.99 37.17
N ASP A 553 -6.17 4.26 37.28
CA ASP A 553 -5.34 5.43 37.56
C ASP A 553 -4.13 5.56 36.60
N CYS A 554 -4.26 5.17 35.32
CA CYS A 554 -3.19 5.35 34.35
C CYS A 554 -3.03 6.81 33.90
N ASP A 555 -1.84 7.17 33.42
CA ASP A 555 -1.58 8.51 32.90
C ASP A 555 -2.17 8.71 31.50
N VAL A 556 -2.11 7.67 30.67
CA VAL A 556 -2.69 7.67 29.33
C VAL A 556 -3.35 6.31 29.05
N LEU A 557 -4.62 6.34 28.66
CA LEU A 557 -5.31 5.20 28.07
C LEU A 557 -5.44 5.41 26.56
N ILE A 558 -4.85 4.53 25.76
CA ILE A 558 -5.08 4.44 24.32
C ILE A 558 -6.15 3.37 24.11
N GLN A 559 -7.34 3.81 23.73
CA GLN A 559 -8.56 3.01 23.72
C GLN A 559 -9.08 2.87 22.29
N GLU A 560 -9.35 1.63 21.85
CA GLU A 560 -10.08 1.40 20.61
C GLU A 560 -11.49 2.01 20.71
N ALA A 561 -11.99 2.55 19.61
CA ALA A 561 -13.31 3.18 19.51
C ALA A 561 -13.86 2.92 18.10
N SER A 562 -14.09 1.65 17.78
CA SER A 562 -14.31 1.24 16.39
C SER A 562 -15.62 1.73 15.80
N PHE A 563 -16.70 1.78 16.59
CA PHE A 563 -18.04 2.07 16.11
C PHE A 563 -18.65 3.35 16.70
N ASN A 564 -19.44 4.07 15.90
CA ASN A 564 -20.34 5.09 16.41
C ASN A 564 -21.45 4.42 17.24
N ASP A 565 -22.02 5.14 18.21
CA ASP A 565 -23.07 4.62 19.11
C ASP A 565 -24.32 4.11 18.37
N SER A 566 -24.61 4.70 17.20
CA SER A 566 -25.69 4.23 16.32
C SER A 566 -25.49 2.80 15.78
N ASP A 567 -24.24 2.30 15.79
CA ASP A 567 -23.82 0.99 15.32
C ASP A 567 -23.53 0.01 16.49
N GLN A 568 -24.13 0.19 17.67
CA GLN A 568 -23.93 -0.66 18.86
C GLN A 568 -24.02 -2.17 18.58
N ALA A 569 -24.95 -2.57 17.70
CA ALA A 569 -25.10 -3.98 17.32
C ALA A 569 -23.87 -4.51 16.56
N GLN A 570 -23.25 -3.70 15.69
CA GLN A 570 -22.02 -4.05 14.99
C GLN A 570 -20.85 -4.15 15.98
N ALA A 571 -20.74 -3.18 16.89
CA ALA A 571 -19.73 -3.17 17.95
C ALA A 571 -19.80 -4.47 18.78
N THR A 572 -21.00 -4.83 19.22
CA THR A 572 -21.23 -6.06 20.00
C THR A 572 -20.90 -7.32 19.20
N ASN A 573 -21.41 -7.44 17.97
CA ASN A 573 -21.24 -8.65 17.15
C ASN A 573 -19.81 -8.86 16.66
N ARG A 574 -19.03 -7.78 16.50
CA ARG A 574 -17.64 -7.82 16.06
C ARG A 574 -16.63 -7.68 17.21
N TYR A 575 -17.13 -7.68 18.44
CA TYR A 575 -16.33 -7.59 19.66
C TYR A 575 -15.43 -6.33 19.74
N HIS A 576 -16.00 -5.17 19.44
CA HIS A 576 -15.36 -3.86 19.53
C HIS A 576 -16.20 -2.87 20.33
N THR A 577 -15.63 -1.75 20.75
CA THR A 577 -16.37 -0.71 21.47
C THR A 577 -17.09 0.28 20.55
N THR A 578 -18.13 0.90 21.09
CA THR A 578 -18.64 2.19 20.57
C THR A 578 -17.87 3.37 21.15
N PHE A 579 -18.05 4.57 20.58
CA PHE A 579 -17.41 5.80 21.07
C PHE A 579 -17.80 6.10 22.53
N SER A 580 -19.09 6.03 22.88
CA SER A 580 -19.55 6.25 24.26
C SER A 580 -19.03 5.20 25.22
N GLU A 581 -18.94 3.93 24.80
CA GLU A 581 -18.36 2.86 25.63
C GLU A 581 -16.86 3.06 25.86
N ALA A 582 -16.12 3.49 24.84
CA ALA A 582 -14.70 3.81 24.95
C ALA A 582 -14.45 4.98 25.93
N ILE A 583 -15.30 6.00 25.90
CA ILE A 583 -15.25 7.13 26.84
C ILE A 583 -15.60 6.67 28.26
N ASP A 584 -16.66 5.87 28.45
CA ASP A 584 -17.05 5.29 29.76
C ASP A 584 -15.91 4.47 30.37
N ILE A 585 -15.21 3.66 29.56
CA ILE A 585 -14.04 2.90 30.02
C ILE A 585 -12.98 3.87 30.57
N GLY A 586 -12.61 4.92 29.82
CA GLY A 586 -11.65 5.92 30.28
C GLY A 586 -12.02 6.55 31.63
N GLU A 587 -13.29 6.91 31.81
CA GLU A 587 -13.81 7.49 33.06
C GLU A 587 -13.77 6.48 34.22
N ARG A 588 -14.19 5.23 33.98
CA ARG A 588 -14.19 4.16 35.00
C ARG A 588 -12.78 3.77 35.43
N CYS A 589 -11.80 3.87 34.51
CA CYS A 589 -10.39 3.68 34.81
C CYS A 589 -9.79 4.86 35.57
N ARG A 590 -10.46 6.02 35.59
CA ARG A 590 -9.87 7.30 36.05
C ARG A 590 -8.57 7.61 35.31
N ALA A 591 -8.54 7.29 34.01
CA ALA A 591 -7.40 7.62 33.17
C ALA A 591 -7.22 9.14 33.17
N ARG A 592 -5.99 9.62 33.38
CA ARG A 592 -5.72 11.07 33.36
C ARG A 592 -5.97 11.67 31.97
N ALA A 593 -5.77 10.88 30.92
CA ALA A 593 -6.22 11.18 29.58
C ALA A 593 -6.56 9.91 28.81
N THR A 594 -7.59 9.97 27.98
CA THR A 594 -8.03 8.90 27.08
C THR A 594 -7.86 9.37 25.64
N ILE A 595 -7.16 8.58 24.84
CA ILE A 595 -6.95 8.82 23.42
C ILE A 595 -7.68 7.73 22.63
N LEU A 596 -8.69 8.13 21.86
CA LEU A 596 -9.50 7.25 21.04
C LEU A 596 -8.81 7.00 19.68
N THR A 597 -8.77 5.75 19.25
CA THR A 597 -8.21 5.34 17.96
C THR A 597 -8.97 4.14 17.39
N HIS A 598 -8.49 3.55 16.30
CA HIS A 598 -9.02 2.34 15.68
C HIS A 598 -10.44 2.50 15.12
N PHE A 599 -10.73 3.63 14.49
CA PHE A 599 -12.05 3.97 13.98
C PHE A 599 -12.41 3.17 12.73
N SER A 600 -13.67 2.76 12.59
CA SER A 600 -14.13 2.13 11.36
C SER A 600 -14.01 3.06 10.16
N GLN A 601 -13.47 2.54 9.06
CA GLN A 601 -13.30 3.26 7.79
C GLN A 601 -14.61 3.78 7.18
N ARG A 602 -15.76 3.32 7.67
CA ARG A 602 -17.09 3.81 7.26
C ARG A 602 -17.36 5.25 7.69
N TYR A 603 -16.71 5.71 8.76
CA TYR A 603 -16.90 7.05 9.28
C TYR A 603 -15.83 7.97 8.71
N LYS A 604 -16.27 8.95 7.90
CA LYS A 604 -15.39 10.02 7.42
C LYS A 604 -15.12 11.01 8.55
N SER A 605 -16.18 11.46 9.22
CA SER A 605 -16.17 12.31 10.42
C SER A 605 -16.21 11.48 11.70
N ILE A 606 -15.61 11.99 12.78
CA ILE A 606 -15.71 11.40 14.12
C ILE A 606 -16.52 12.35 15.00
N GLU A 607 -17.78 12.01 15.21
CA GLU A 607 -18.72 12.78 16.01
C GLU A 607 -18.94 12.08 17.36
N LEU A 608 -18.32 12.64 18.42
CA LEU A 608 -18.38 12.05 19.77
C LEU A 608 -19.61 12.49 20.57
N GLY A 609 -20.22 13.64 20.24
CA GLY A 609 -21.38 14.15 20.95
C GLY A 609 -21.11 14.54 22.41
N VAL A 610 -19.87 14.94 22.73
CA VAL A 610 -19.44 15.36 24.07
C VAL A 610 -18.89 16.78 24.04
N GLU A 611 -19.08 17.51 25.14
CA GLU A 611 -18.49 18.85 25.30
C GLU A 611 -16.95 18.78 25.33
N PRO A 612 -16.26 19.82 24.83
CA PRO A 612 -14.80 19.92 24.92
C PRO A 612 -14.28 19.70 26.34
N ARG A 613 -13.23 18.88 26.46
CA ARG A 613 -12.63 18.46 27.74
C ARG A 613 -11.14 18.18 27.58
N ASN A 614 -10.38 18.30 28.66
CA ASN A 614 -8.91 18.32 28.66
C ASN A 614 -8.25 16.94 28.89
N ASP A 615 -9.04 15.88 28.87
CA ASP A 615 -8.66 14.50 29.16
C ASP A 615 -9.14 13.53 28.06
N LEU A 616 -9.66 14.02 26.93
CA LEU A 616 -10.13 13.21 25.82
C LEU A 616 -9.54 13.72 24.50
N ILE A 617 -8.97 12.81 23.70
CA ILE A 617 -8.36 13.12 22.40
C ILE A 617 -8.85 12.14 21.34
N VAL A 618 -9.18 12.63 20.15
CA VAL A 618 -9.36 11.81 18.94
C VAL A 618 -8.03 11.71 18.20
N ALA A 619 -7.54 10.50 17.97
CA ALA A 619 -6.31 10.29 17.21
C ALA A 619 -6.55 10.46 15.70
N TYR A 620 -5.53 11.00 15.03
CA TYR A 620 -5.45 11.08 13.58
C TYR A 620 -4.12 10.49 13.09
N ASP A 621 -4.11 9.98 11.87
CA ASP A 621 -2.88 9.55 11.22
C ASP A 621 -1.82 10.66 11.26
N LEU A 622 -0.59 10.29 11.56
CA LEU A 622 0.58 11.15 11.71
C LEU A 622 0.52 12.16 12.88
N MET A 623 -0.53 12.13 13.71
CA MET A 623 -0.62 12.96 14.91
C MET A 623 0.45 12.54 15.93
N ARG A 624 1.34 13.47 16.29
CA ARG A 624 2.36 13.32 17.33
C ARG A 624 1.97 14.15 18.54
N ILE A 625 1.78 13.47 19.67
CA ILE A 625 1.38 14.08 20.94
C ILE A 625 2.52 13.93 21.93
N PRO A 626 3.22 15.02 22.31
CA PRO A 626 4.14 15.01 23.43
C PRO A 626 3.37 14.68 24.72
N ILE A 627 3.87 13.72 25.51
CA ILE A 627 3.14 13.23 26.71
C ILE A 627 2.94 14.37 27.72
N LYS A 628 3.91 15.27 27.84
CA LYS A 628 3.84 16.45 28.72
C LYS A 628 2.76 17.45 28.32
N ALA A 629 2.35 17.44 27.04
CA ALA A 629 1.40 18.39 26.47
C ALA A 629 -0.03 17.85 26.41
N ILE A 630 -0.28 16.57 26.74
CA ILE A 630 -1.57 15.90 26.56
C ILE A 630 -2.74 16.71 27.11
N SER A 631 -2.67 17.17 28.37
CA SER A 631 -3.75 17.95 28.99
C SER A 631 -3.93 19.35 28.38
N THR A 632 -2.91 19.87 27.71
CA THR A 632 -2.94 21.18 27.05
C THR A 632 -3.56 21.08 25.66
N VAL A 633 -3.36 19.95 24.97
CA VAL A 633 -3.81 19.78 23.57
C VAL A 633 -5.18 19.10 23.45
N ALA A 634 -5.64 18.41 24.50
CA ALA A 634 -6.86 17.62 24.45
C ALA A 634 -8.10 18.44 24.06
N GLU A 635 -8.40 19.50 24.82
CA GLU A 635 -9.56 20.34 24.57
C GLU A 635 -9.48 21.07 23.21
N PRO A 636 -8.36 21.73 22.84
CA PRO A 636 -8.22 22.33 21.51
C PRO A 636 -8.39 21.34 20.35
N MET A 637 -7.83 20.13 20.45
CA MET A 637 -7.95 19.11 19.41
C MET A 637 -9.36 18.53 19.30
N LEU A 638 -10.09 18.46 20.40
CA LEU A 638 -11.49 18.04 20.40
C LEU A 638 -12.38 19.09 19.71
N ILE A 639 -12.15 20.38 19.97
CA ILE A 639 -12.80 21.48 19.24
C ILE A 639 -12.47 21.41 17.74
N ALA A 640 -11.19 21.21 17.40
CA ALA A 640 -10.74 21.09 16.01
C ALA A 640 -11.44 19.94 15.28
N THR A 641 -11.70 18.83 15.97
CA THR A 641 -12.37 17.65 15.39
C THR A 641 -13.76 18.01 14.86
N GLU A 642 -14.50 18.89 15.54
CA GLU A 642 -15.82 19.34 15.07
C GLU A 642 -15.73 20.17 13.78
N GLU A 643 -14.74 21.06 13.69
CA GLU A 643 -14.50 21.88 12.50
C GLU A 643 -14.01 21.03 11.32
N LEU A 644 -13.13 20.07 11.60
CA LEU A 644 -12.62 19.13 10.60
C LEU A 644 -13.71 18.23 10.04
N ASN A 645 -14.68 17.83 10.87
CA ASN A 645 -15.85 17.08 10.41
C ASN A 645 -16.64 17.85 9.35
N LEU A 646 -16.74 19.19 9.46
CA LEU A 646 -17.38 20.03 8.43
C LEU A 646 -16.62 19.96 7.11
N VAL A 647 -15.29 20.06 7.15
CA VAL A 647 -14.42 19.96 5.96
C VAL A 647 -14.52 18.57 5.31
N LEU A 648 -14.48 17.51 6.12
CA LEU A 648 -14.59 16.13 5.64
C LEU A 648 -15.93 15.81 4.97
N ASN A 649 -17.00 16.42 5.46
CA ASN A 649 -18.33 16.32 4.84
C ASN A 649 -18.38 17.03 3.47
N GLN A 650 -17.57 18.06 3.24
CA GLN A 650 -17.48 18.76 1.95
C GLN A 650 -16.63 18.02 0.91
N ILE A 651 -15.63 17.23 1.33
CA ILE A 651 -14.77 16.39 0.44
C ILE A 651 -15.50 15.13 -0.09
N SER A 652 -16.80 15.00 0.22
CA SER A 652 -17.60 13.83 -0.11
C SER A 652 -18.15 13.80 -1.54
N ASP A 653 -18.16 14.96 -2.22
CA ASP A 653 -18.44 15.13 -3.65
C ASP A 653 -17.16 15.13 -4.50
#